data_AF-A0A944KZE4-F1
#
_entry.id   AF-A0A944KZE4-F1
#
_cell.length_a   1.000
_cell.length_b   1.000
_cell.length_c   1.000
_cell.angle_alpha   90.00
_cell.angle_beta   90.00
_cell.angle_gamma   90.00
#
_symmetry.space_group_name_H-M   'P 1'
#
loop_
_entity.id
_entity.type
_entity.pdbx_description
1 polymer ?
#
loop_
_entity_poly.entity_id
_entity_poly.type
_entity_poly.pdbx_seq_one_letter_code
_entity_poly.pdbx_strand_id
1 'polypeptide(L)'
;MPLDRATVRWEESESAPVKVARLTLHQQDTTARGQEEYGDNLAFNPWHSLSEHEPVGSIAEARKVVYRASAARRRDANGIPAAEPGPARPTAAEPHGRDTRIVRAAVHPAIGVARVGDSAEEFFLAPEVDGAPPPATGTYKDATGALKRQAVRFRVYGYNAAGEAVAELTADNADLHWTVHVANKKAAWYQFQLALDIPEAAQAPATTLRNSTTVPAGERDRLVIDPGPRSIRGRERVGKPEYAFDTGTFLGRPVYLGELRTDGAGRLLFLGGRGVSASYPTAQATHFANNDGWHDDICDGPVTTQVRIDGRNVPVDPAWVVVAPPNFAPELKSVRTMYDLMCDTFVAAGMQAPPERVSFTHDVLPVLRRLCDLQWVNRGIAALFGHGGSEHFLTPERLAELASHGTRRDELRQQIWAMMRDPDRDGLSPVPWPPIYGDSMSVRPVSARQHLALSPLQYGMLARWAAGDFDADYHPQASPPTALDGLPLAQRPATLDRAALSYCLADAFHPGCELSWPMRHATLYSAPFRVRHRDPARPEPGYGSTLTPQTALAVDGPLYAQEPGGLTRWMAVPWQTDTARCRSGYYLGFGPRYDPYLPTFWPARVPNHVLTEENYRTAVDPAADPEERRTAFEDRAVWDRWLPSDRIAQMNAMVKDFGKLGIVARRESPAAGSGSGTDPGDAVNLPATMLVESEVGFHPEQAPPPLRNLLCLHLPEAADPAVREKAVAAAIAAADRPDEEVLAGYFEKVARFPETP
;
A
#
# COMPACT_ATOMS: atom_id res chain seq x y z
N MET A 1 69.71 18.00 19.46
CA MET A 1 68.58 17.88 18.51
C MET A 1 68.54 19.11 17.61
N PRO A 2 68.38 18.96 16.28
CA PRO A 2 68.34 20.09 15.36
C PRO A 2 66.97 20.76 15.39
N LEU A 3 66.79 21.73 16.29
CA LEU A 3 65.53 22.47 16.46
C LEU A 3 65.11 23.24 15.19
N ASP A 4 66.07 23.57 14.32
CA ASP A 4 65.88 24.39 13.12
C ASP A 4 65.90 23.59 11.80
N ARG A 5 65.82 22.26 11.88
CA ARG A 5 65.71 21.38 10.70
C ARG A 5 64.46 20.53 10.82
N ALA A 6 63.29 21.14 10.56
CA ALA A 6 61.98 20.52 10.74
C ALA A 6 61.74 19.20 9.99
N THR A 7 62.55 18.90 8.96
CA THR A 7 62.46 17.66 8.18
C THR A 7 63.37 16.54 8.69
N VAL A 8 64.22 16.81 9.69
CA VAL A 8 65.15 15.83 10.26
C VAL A 8 64.48 15.14 11.44
N ARG A 9 64.30 13.82 11.34
CA ARG A 9 63.78 13.00 12.43
C ARG A 9 64.72 13.08 13.63
N TRP A 10 64.13 13.15 14.81
CA TRP A 10 64.84 13.04 16.07
C TRP A 10 65.01 11.56 16.41
N GLU A 11 66.26 11.10 16.48
CA GLU A 11 66.55 9.71 16.85
C GLU A 11 66.15 9.46 18.31
N GLU A 12 65.32 8.44 18.53
CA GLU A 12 64.76 8.14 19.86
C GLU A 12 65.83 7.60 20.84
N SER A 13 66.99 7.17 20.32
CA SER A 13 68.18 6.87 21.11
C SER A 13 68.81 8.11 21.75
N GLU A 14 68.60 9.29 21.17
CA GLU A 14 69.11 10.57 21.67
C GLU A 14 68.02 11.41 22.37
N SER A 15 66.75 11.16 22.05
CA SER A 15 65.59 11.90 22.57
C SER A 15 64.37 11.00 22.73
N ALA A 16 64.38 10.13 23.74
CA ALA A 16 63.27 9.23 24.02
C ALA A 16 61.98 10.00 24.38
N PRO A 17 60.80 9.61 23.86
CA PRO A 17 59.54 10.26 24.18
C PRO A 17 59.16 10.03 25.65
N VAL A 18 58.87 11.12 26.36
CA VAL A 18 58.41 11.09 27.76
C VAL A 18 56.91 11.36 27.80
N LYS A 19 56.15 10.47 28.44
CA LYS A 19 54.72 10.69 28.66
C LYS A 19 54.51 11.76 29.74
N VAL A 20 54.10 12.96 29.32
CA VAL A 20 53.89 14.10 30.23
C VAL A 20 52.47 14.22 30.76
N ALA A 21 51.44 13.78 30.01
CA ALA A 21 50.03 13.86 30.43
C ALA A 21 49.13 12.89 29.64
N ARG A 22 47.89 12.72 30.10
CA ARG A 22 46.78 12.13 29.33
C ARG A 22 45.64 13.15 29.26
N LEU A 23 45.20 13.48 28.04
CA LEU A 23 44.08 14.38 27.80
C LEU A 23 42.83 13.56 27.47
N THR A 24 41.71 13.82 28.14
CA THR A 24 40.39 13.26 27.80
C THR A 24 39.59 14.36 27.11
N LEU A 25 39.18 14.12 25.86
CA LEU A 25 38.36 15.06 25.08
C LEU A 25 36.96 14.45 24.92
N HIS A 26 35.92 15.17 25.35
CA HIS A 26 34.54 14.76 25.14
C HIS A 26 34.08 15.09 23.72
N GLN A 27 33.13 14.31 23.18
CA GLN A 27 32.52 14.57 21.87
C GLN A 27 31.86 15.96 21.86
N GLN A 28 32.13 16.75 20.82
CA GLN A 28 31.56 18.07 20.61
C GLN A 28 30.69 18.06 19.35
N ASP A 29 29.58 18.78 19.39
CA ASP A 29 28.82 19.10 18.18
C ASP A 29 29.43 20.35 17.52
N THR A 30 30.23 20.12 16.47
CA THR A 30 30.88 21.19 15.72
C THR A 30 29.91 21.94 14.80
N THR A 31 28.67 21.47 14.65
CA THR A 31 27.62 22.09 13.83
C THR A 31 26.67 22.96 14.63
N ALA A 32 26.81 23.00 15.95
CA ALA A 32 25.98 23.83 16.82
C ALA A 32 26.08 25.31 16.43
N ARG A 33 24.95 26.03 16.38
CA ARG A 33 24.90 27.44 15.96
C ARG A 33 25.82 28.30 16.81
N GLY A 34 26.72 29.04 16.17
CA GLY A 34 27.69 29.88 16.86
C GLY A 34 28.98 29.15 17.28
N GLN A 35 29.09 27.84 17.02
CA GLN A 35 30.26 27.04 17.38
C GLN A 35 31.45 27.34 16.45
N GLU A 36 31.17 27.58 15.16
CA GLU A 36 32.16 28.03 14.18
C GLU A 36 32.71 29.42 14.57
N GLU A 37 31.82 30.36 14.87
CA GLU A 37 32.21 31.70 15.33
C GLU A 37 32.93 31.65 16.67
N TYR A 38 32.53 30.76 17.60
CA TYR A 38 33.27 30.54 18.85
C TYR A 38 34.69 30.03 18.57
N GLY A 39 34.84 29.06 17.67
CA GLY A 39 36.14 28.54 17.24
C GLY A 39 37.02 29.63 16.61
N ASP A 40 36.44 30.47 15.75
CA ASP A 40 37.11 31.61 15.13
C ASP A 40 37.63 32.63 16.16
N ASN A 41 37.01 32.70 17.34
CA ASN A 41 37.40 33.66 18.37
C ASN A 41 38.54 33.14 19.26
N LEU A 42 38.79 31.82 19.22
CA LEU A 42 39.89 31.22 19.94
C LEU A 42 41.23 31.50 19.24
N ALA A 43 42.26 31.67 20.06
CA ALA A 43 43.63 31.80 19.59
C ALA A 43 44.53 30.95 20.48
N PHE A 44 45.33 30.10 19.84
CA PHE A 44 46.37 29.33 20.51
C PHE A 44 47.73 29.91 20.11
N ASN A 45 48.61 30.12 21.09
CA ASN A 45 50.00 30.44 20.84
C ASN A 45 50.86 29.56 21.74
N PRO A 46 51.77 28.71 21.20
CA PRO A 46 52.58 27.81 22.00
C PRO A 46 53.51 28.54 22.99
N TRP A 47 53.73 29.85 22.80
CA TRP A 47 54.43 30.71 23.76
C TRP A 47 53.61 31.10 24.98
N HIS A 48 52.32 30.76 25.00
CA HIS A 48 51.50 30.81 26.21
C HIS A 48 51.81 29.57 27.07
N SER A 49 53.01 29.59 27.65
CA SER A 49 53.62 28.49 28.37
C SER A 49 54.29 29.01 29.64
N LEU A 50 54.58 28.12 30.60
CA LEU A 50 55.40 28.46 31.75
C LEU A 50 56.83 28.77 31.31
N SER A 51 57.56 29.56 32.10
CA SER A 51 58.95 29.89 31.81
C SER A 51 59.85 28.66 31.69
N GLU A 52 59.59 27.57 32.43
CA GLU A 52 60.36 26.32 32.29
C GLU A 52 60.08 25.56 30.97
N HIS A 53 58.99 25.91 30.28
CA HIS A 53 58.54 25.29 29.03
C HIS A 53 58.67 26.22 27.83
N GLU A 54 59.51 27.25 27.95
CA GLU A 54 59.72 28.22 26.88
C GLU A 54 60.06 27.52 25.55
N PRO A 55 59.28 27.74 24.48
CA PRO A 55 59.54 27.11 23.19
C PRO A 55 60.90 27.51 22.62
N VAL A 56 61.65 26.54 22.08
CA VAL A 56 63.00 26.76 21.53
C VAL A 56 63.05 26.52 20.01
N GLY A 57 63.94 27.24 19.32
CA GLY A 57 64.17 27.14 17.87
C GLY A 57 63.52 28.28 17.06
N SER A 58 64.07 28.53 15.88
CA SER A 58 63.66 29.59 14.94
C SER A 58 62.19 29.49 14.52
N ILE A 59 61.65 28.27 14.34
CA ILE A 59 60.23 28.06 13.99
C ILE A 59 59.34 28.42 15.18
N ALA A 60 59.75 28.09 16.40
CA ALA A 60 59.03 28.49 17.59
C ALA A 60 59.02 30.02 17.70
N GLU A 61 60.17 30.68 17.58
CA GLU A 61 60.27 32.15 17.60
C GLU A 61 59.40 32.82 16.54
N ALA A 62 59.38 32.27 15.32
CA ALA A 62 58.49 32.76 14.27
C ALA A 62 57.00 32.62 14.67
N ARG A 63 56.59 31.49 15.26
CA ARG A 63 55.21 31.28 15.73
C ARG A 63 54.80 32.28 16.81
N LYS A 64 55.73 32.74 17.66
CA LYS A 64 55.46 33.77 18.70
C LYS A 64 54.80 35.00 18.10
N VAL A 65 55.41 35.52 17.03
CA VAL A 65 55.02 36.77 16.37
C VAL A 65 53.89 36.52 15.38
N VAL A 66 54.00 35.48 14.55
CA VAL A 66 53.03 35.19 13.48
C VAL A 66 51.66 34.84 14.05
N TYR A 67 51.58 33.98 15.08
CA TYR A 67 50.28 33.58 15.62
C TYR A 67 49.61 34.71 16.38
N ARG A 68 50.40 35.55 17.08
CA ARG A 68 49.90 36.77 17.71
C ARG A 68 49.35 37.75 16.68
N ALA A 69 50.09 38.01 15.59
CA ALA A 69 49.65 38.90 14.52
C ALA A 69 48.41 38.38 13.78
N SER A 70 48.36 37.07 13.49
CA SER A 70 47.20 36.41 12.87
C SER A 70 45.95 36.53 13.76
N ALA A 71 46.08 36.25 15.06
CA ALA A 71 44.99 36.39 16.02
C ALA A 71 44.50 37.85 16.13
N ALA A 72 45.43 38.82 16.19
CA ALA A 72 45.09 40.24 16.23
C ALA A 72 44.32 40.68 14.97
N ARG A 73 44.77 40.27 13.78
CA ARG A 73 44.09 40.58 12.51
C ARG A 73 42.69 39.97 12.42
N ARG A 74 42.52 38.70 12.82
CA ARG A 74 41.19 38.04 12.81
C ARG A 74 40.23 38.73 13.77
N ARG A 75 40.71 39.09 14.97
CA ARG A 75 39.91 39.82 15.96
C ARG A 75 39.49 41.20 15.48
N ASP A 76 40.41 41.95 14.86
CA ASP A 76 40.13 43.27 14.28
C ASP A 76 39.09 43.18 13.15
N ALA A 77 39.28 42.25 12.20
CA ALA A 77 38.33 42.01 11.11
C ALA A 77 36.93 41.57 11.58
N ASN A 78 36.86 40.80 12.67
CA ASN A 78 35.61 40.27 13.20
C ASN A 78 34.97 41.15 14.29
N GLY A 79 35.59 42.28 14.66
CA GLY A 79 35.08 43.20 15.68
C GLY A 79 35.12 42.65 17.12
N ILE A 80 36.15 41.88 17.45
CA ILE A 80 36.24 41.11 18.70
C ILE A 80 37.33 41.66 19.62
N PRO A 81 37.02 41.99 20.89
CA PRO A 81 38.01 42.50 21.82
C PRO A 81 39.05 41.43 22.19
N ALA A 82 40.27 41.87 22.48
CA ALA A 82 41.31 41.00 23.02
C ALA A 82 41.00 40.68 24.48
N ALA A 83 40.43 39.49 24.73
CA ALA A 83 40.16 38.97 26.07
C ALA A 83 40.61 37.50 26.18
N GLU A 84 40.91 37.07 27.40
CA GLU A 84 41.09 35.64 27.70
C GLU A 84 39.78 34.89 27.42
N PRO A 85 39.81 33.71 26.79
CA PRO A 85 38.61 32.91 26.60
C PRO A 85 38.02 32.57 27.98
N GLY A 86 36.72 32.80 28.13
CA GLY A 86 35.97 32.40 29.32
C GLY A 86 35.85 30.86 29.44
N PRO A 87 35.05 30.35 30.40
CA PRO A 87 34.76 28.92 30.45
C PRO A 87 34.22 28.42 29.10
N ALA A 88 34.45 27.14 28.80
CA ALA A 88 33.96 26.52 27.57
C ALA A 88 32.48 26.85 27.35
N ARG A 89 32.12 27.25 26.13
CA ARG A 89 30.73 27.60 25.79
C ARG A 89 29.82 26.45 26.22
N PRO A 90 28.87 26.67 27.16
CA PRO A 90 27.92 25.64 27.51
C PRO A 90 27.08 25.29 26.28
N THR A 91 26.71 24.01 26.14
CA THR A 91 25.85 23.54 25.06
C THR A 91 24.56 24.37 25.08
N ALA A 92 24.38 25.23 24.08
CA ALA A 92 23.19 26.07 23.99
C ALA A 92 22.02 25.16 23.59
N ALA A 93 21.12 24.89 24.54
CA ALA A 93 19.87 24.18 24.33
C ALA A 93 18.69 25.14 24.09
N GLU A 94 18.94 26.34 23.58
CA GLU A 94 17.89 27.25 23.15
C GLU A 94 17.21 26.65 21.89
N PRO A 95 15.89 26.40 21.90
CA PRO A 95 15.21 25.88 20.73
C PRO A 95 15.40 26.87 19.57
N HIS A 96 15.79 26.36 18.41
CA HIS A 96 15.85 27.15 17.18
C HIS A 96 14.51 27.87 16.98
N GLY A 97 14.54 29.17 16.71
CA GLY A 97 13.36 29.85 16.16
C GLY A 97 12.97 29.10 14.89
N ARG A 98 11.82 28.41 14.93
CA ARG A 98 11.38 27.57 13.82
C ARG A 98 10.91 28.47 12.69
N ASP A 99 11.50 28.35 11.50
CA ASP A 99 11.00 29.05 10.32
C ASP A 99 9.61 28.53 9.99
N THR A 100 8.59 29.35 10.23
CA THR A 100 7.18 29.05 9.94
C THR A 100 6.73 29.62 8.60
N ARG A 101 7.63 30.25 7.83
CA ARG A 101 7.26 30.88 6.56
C ARG A 101 6.97 29.82 5.50
N ILE A 102 5.74 29.80 5.02
CA ILE A 102 5.33 28.91 3.93
C ILE A 102 5.88 29.44 2.61
N VAL A 103 6.65 28.59 1.89
CA VAL A 103 7.20 28.90 0.57
C VAL A 103 6.63 28.02 -0.54
N ARG A 104 6.09 26.85 -0.19
CA ARG A 104 5.32 25.95 -1.06
C ARG A 104 4.23 25.24 -0.25
N ALA A 105 3.29 24.62 -0.94
CA ALA A 105 2.31 23.72 -0.34
C ALA A 105 2.24 22.39 -1.10
N ALA A 106 1.62 21.37 -0.52
CA ALA A 106 1.34 20.10 -1.20
C ALA A 106 -0.01 19.53 -0.79
N VAL A 107 -0.68 18.85 -1.72
CA VAL A 107 -1.96 18.15 -1.47
C VAL A 107 -1.69 16.76 -0.92
N HIS A 108 -2.34 16.35 0.16
CA HIS A 108 -2.21 15.00 0.75
C HIS A 108 -3.58 14.35 0.97
N PRO A 109 -3.73 13.03 0.77
CA PRO A 109 -2.71 12.09 0.29
C PRO A 109 -2.25 12.39 -1.15
N ALA A 110 -1.01 12.04 -1.49
CA ALA A 110 -0.45 12.22 -2.81
C ALA A 110 -1.17 11.38 -3.88
N ILE A 111 -1.65 10.20 -3.48
CA ILE A 111 -2.58 9.35 -4.24
C ILE A 111 -3.73 9.02 -3.29
N GLY A 112 -4.89 9.63 -3.52
CA GLY A 112 -6.10 9.36 -2.76
C GLY A 112 -6.90 8.20 -3.33
N VAL A 113 -7.50 7.39 -2.45
CA VAL A 113 -8.27 6.20 -2.84
C VAL A 113 -9.72 6.33 -2.38
N ALA A 114 -10.61 6.57 -3.34
CA ALA A 114 -12.06 6.44 -3.18
C ALA A 114 -12.51 5.04 -3.60
N ARG A 115 -13.69 4.60 -3.16
CA ARG A 115 -14.27 3.31 -3.58
C ARG A 115 -15.72 3.45 -3.96
N VAL A 116 -16.13 2.72 -4.99
CA VAL A 116 -17.52 2.65 -5.42
C VAL A 116 -18.37 1.93 -4.38
N GLY A 117 -19.67 2.23 -4.40
CA GLY A 117 -20.72 1.61 -3.60
C GLY A 117 -22.08 1.97 -4.22
N ASP A 118 -23.06 1.08 -4.13
CA ASP A 118 -24.38 1.25 -4.77
C ASP A 118 -25.36 2.10 -3.95
N SER A 119 -24.95 2.59 -2.76
CA SER A 119 -25.69 3.63 -2.06
C SER A 119 -25.69 4.95 -2.85
N ALA A 120 -26.88 5.47 -3.12
CA ALA A 120 -27.05 6.68 -3.91
C ALA A 120 -26.42 7.92 -3.25
N GLU A 121 -26.52 8.01 -1.91
CA GLU A 121 -26.23 9.23 -1.14
C GLU A 121 -25.26 9.02 0.02
N GLU A 122 -25.27 7.85 0.68
CA GLU A 122 -24.48 7.64 1.88
C GLU A 122 -23.04 7.20 1.57
N PHE A 123 -22.11 7.65 2.42
CA PHE A 123 -20.69 7.37 2.29
C PHE A 123 -20.01 7.36 3.67
N PHE A 124 -18.79 6.84 3.72
CA PHE A 124 -17.87 6.98 4.85
C PHE A 124 -16.51 7.48 4.37
N LEU A 125 -15.68 8.01 5.28
CA LEU A 125 -14.36 8.52 4.94
C LEU A 125 -13.32 7.40 4.88
N ALA A 126 -12.43 7.49 3.89
CA ALA A 126 -11.24 6.67 3.83
C ALA A 126 -10.35 6.87 5.09
N PRO A 127 -9.63 5.83 5.55
CA PRO A 127 -8.68 5.97 6.65
C PRO A 127 -7.60 7.03 6.38
N GLU A 128 -7.34 7.89 7.37
CA GLU A 128 -6.26 8.88 7.32
C GLU A 128 -5.02 8.46 8.14
N VAL A 129 -5.10 7.33 8.82
CA VAL A 129 -4.00 6.71 9.57
C VAL A 129 -4.03 5.20 9.37
N ASP A 130 -2.88 4.56 9.54
CA ASP A 130 -2.71 3.13 9.31
C ASP A 130 -3.44 2.24 10.33
N GLY A 131 -3.64 2.73 11.55
CA GLY A 131 -4.36 2.06 12.65
C GLY A 131 -5.69 2.76 12.97
N ALA A 132 -6.42 3.19 11.94
CA ALA A 132 -7.68 3.89 12.14
C ALA A 132 -8.65 3.00 12.95
N PRO A 133 -9.36 3.57 13.93
CA PRO A 133 -10.31 2.80 14.70
C PRO A 133 -11.40 2.27 13.76
N PRO A 134 -11.84 1.02 13.97
CA PRO A 134 -12.92 0.46 13.18
C PRO A 134 -14.17 1.32 13.34
N PRO A 135 -14.94 1.54 12.26
CA PRO A 135 -16.21 2.23 12.39
C PRO A 135 -17.20 1.35 13.17
N ALA A 136 -18.29 1.95 13.65
CA ALA A 136 -19.34 1.23 14.35
C ALA A 136 -19.92 0.08 13.50
N THR A 137 -20.36 -0.99 14.14
CA THR A 137 -21.03 -2.11 13.47
C THR A 137 -22.20 -1.59 12.61
N GLY A 138 -22.31 -2.08 11.37
CA GLY A 138 -23.32 -1.63 10.41
C GLY A 138 -22.97 -0.38 9.60
N THR A 139 -21.77 0.20 9.75
CA THR A 139 -21.41 1.45 9.04
C THR A 139 -21.33 1.29 7.51
N TYR A 140 -20.98 0.11 6.99
CA TYR A 140 -20.64 -0.05 5.57
C TYR A 140 -21.84 -0.09 4.62
N LYS A 141 -23.05 -0.36 5.13
CA LYS A 141 -24.29 -0.39 4.34
C LYS A 141 -25.27 0.65 4.86
N ASP A 142 -26.05 1.24 3.96
CA ASP A 142 -27.14 2.14 4.32
C ASP A 142 -28.38 1.38 4.82
N ALA A 143 -29.41 2.12 5.23
CA ALA A 143 -30.64 1.53 5.76
C ALA A 143 -31.41 0.65 4.74
N THR A 144 -31.10 0.74 3.45
CA THR A 144 -31.68 -0.11 2.40
C THR A 144 -30.87 -1.38 2.15
N GLY A 145 -29.70 -1.51 2.77
CA GLY A 145 -28.76 -2.60 2.54
C GLY A 145 -27.79 -2.35 1.38
N ALA A 146 -27.82 -1.16 0.77
CA ALA A 146 -26.88 -0.79 -0.28
C ALA A 146 -25.53 -0.39 0.33
N LEU A 147 -24.44 -0.72 -0.36
CA LEU A 147 -23.08 -0.46 0.07
C LEU A 147 -22.75 1.03 -0.03
N LYS A 148 -22.32 1.62 1.08
CA LYS A 148 -21.89 3.01 1.13
C LYS A 148 -20.60 3.21 0.32
N ARG A 149 -20.49 4.36 -0.35
CA ARG A 149 -19.26 4.77 -1.04
C ARG A 149 -18.16 5.09 -0.01
N GLN A 150 -16.89 4.86 -0.37
CA GLN A 150 -15.76 5.39 0.40
C GLN A 150 -15.29 6.69 -0.24
N ALA A 151 -15.41 7.79 0.49
CA ALA A 151 -14.92 9.10 0.07
C ALA A 151 -13.48 9.31 0.54
N VAL A 152 -12.62 9.85 -0.33
CA VAL A 152 -11.28 10.28 0.08
C VAL A 152 -11.31 11.77 0.42
N ARG A 153 -10.65 12.14 1.51
CA ARG A 153 -10.44 13.52 1.92
C ARG A 153 -9.03 13.97 1.58
N PHE A 154 -8.91 15.09 0.88
CA PHE A 154 -7.65 15.75 0.57
C PHE A 154 -7.46 17.00 1.43
N ARG A 155 -6.23 17.17 1.91
CA ARG A 155 -5.75 18.26 2.75
C ARG A 155 -4.60 18.97 2.05
N VAL A 156 -4.32 20.21 2.45
CA VAL A 156 -3.16 20.96 1.96
C VAL A 156 -2.24 21.26 3.13
N TYR A 157 -0.94 21.01 2.99
CA TYR A 157 0.05 21.38 3.99
C TYR A 157 1.02 22.40 3.40
N GLY A 158 1.33 23.44 4.18
CA GLY A 158 2.33 24.45 3.86
C GLY A 158 3.70 24.04 4.39
N TYR A 159 4.74 24.24 3.58
CA TYR A 159 6.12 23.87 3.88
C TYR A 159 7.04 25.08 3.91
N ASN A 160 7.99 25.08 4.85
CA ASN A 160 9.06 26.06 4.90
C ASN A 160 10.18 25.75 3.90
N ALA A 161 11.21 26.60 3.84
CA ALA A 161 12.32 26.44 2.91
C ALA A 161 13.16 25.16 3.17
N ALA A 162 13.11 24.62 4.40
CA ALA A 162 13.74 23.35 4.75
C ALA A 162 12.90 22.12 4.35
N GLY A 163 11.69 22.32 3.82
CA GLY A 163 10.80 21.22 3.43
C GLY A 163 10.02 20.60 4.59
N GLU A 164 9.96 21.26 5.74
CA GLU A 164 9.18 20.82 6.89
C GLU A 164 7.74 21.32 6.79
N ALA A 165 6.76 20.49 7.12
CA ALA A 165 5.37 20.94 7.23
C ALA A 165 5.21 21.84 8.47
N VAL A 166 4.71 23.07 8.25
CA VAL A 166 4.59 24.11 9.27
C VAL A 166 3.14 24.55 9.53
N ALA A 167 2.22 24.26 8.61
CA ALA A 167 0.77 24.45 8.82
C ALA A 167 -0.06 23.49 7.96
N GLU A 168 -1.23 23.07 8.45
CA GLU A 168 -2.32 22.66 7.55
C GLU A 168 -3.01 23.93 7.03
N LEU A 169 -3.25 23.98 5.72
CA LEU A 169 -3.97 25.06 5.07
C LEU A 169 -5.44 24.69 4.94
N THR A 170 -6.30 25.51 5.52
CA THR A 170 -7.76 25.36 5.54
C THR A 170 -8.39 26.68 5.10
N ALA A 171 -9.71 26.71 4.96
CA ALA A 171 -10.46 27.94 4.74
C ALA A 171 -10.35 28.96 5.89
N ASP A 172 -9.68 28.63 7.03
CA ASP A 172 -9.43 29.56 8.13
C ASP A 172 -8.19 30.44 7.89
N ASN A 173 -7.19 29.92 7.16
CA ASN A 173 -5.89 30.57 7.01
C ASN A 173 -5.41 30.67 5.55
N ALA A 174 -6.16 30.09 4.60
CA ALA A 174 -5.86 30.14 3.18
C ALA A 174 -7.14 30.14 2.33
N ASP A 175 -7.02 30.70 1.13
CA ASP A 175 -8.02 30.53 0.08
C ASP A 175 -7.68 29.31 -0.77
N LEU A 176 -8.55 28.30 -0.76
CA LEU A 176 -8.35 27.03 -1.46
C LEU A 176 -9.35 26.90 -2.62
N HIS A 177 -8.84 26.77 -3.83
CA HIS A 177 -9.65 26.51 -5.01
C HIS A 177 -9.23 25.18 -5.64
N TRP A 178 -10.03 24.15 -5.41
CA TRP A 178 -9.77 22.79 -5.85
C TRP A 178 -10.23 22.56 -7.28
N THR A 179 -9.46 21.80 -8.05
CA THR A 179 -9.83 21.31 -9.39
C THR A 179 -9.44 19.84 -9.52
N VAL A 180 -10.38 19.01 -9.97
CA VAL A 180 -10.20 17.57 -10.20
C VAL A 180 -10.65 17.23 -11.61
N HIS A 181 -9.89 16.40 -12.31
CA HIS A 181 -10.24 15.88 -13.64
C HIS A 181 -10.06 14.37 -13.63
N VAL A 182 -11.15 13.61 -13.67
CA VAL A 182 -11.11 12.14 -13.72
C VAL A 182 -11.64 11.63 -15.05
N ALA A 183 -11.14 10.49 -15.51
CA ALA A 183 -11.67 9.79 -16.68
C ALA A 183 -11.57 8.27 -16.52
N ASN A 184 -12.31 7.53 -17.34
CA ASN A 184 -12.18 6.08 -17.51
C ASN A 184 -11.73 5.78 -18.94
N LYS A 185 -10.59 5.10 -19.08
CA LYS A 185 -10.03 4.70 -20.39
C LYS A 185 -9.97 3.19 -20.60
N LYS A 186 -10.54 2.39 -19.70
CA LYS A 186 -10.42 0.91 -19.73
C LYS A 186 -10.89 0.29 -21.04
N ALA A 187 -12.03 0.74 -21.56
CA ALA A 187 -12.62 0.22 -22.80
C ALA A 187 -11.84 0.64 -24.05
N ALA A 188 -11.14 1.77 -24.00
CA ALA A 188 -10.29 2.29 -25.06
C ALA A 188 -8.87 1.69 -25.03
N TRP A 189 -8.49 1.04 -23.93
CA TRP A 189 -7.13 0.53 -23.70
C TRP A 189 -6.92 -0.89 -24.26
N TYR A 190 -5.73 -1.41 -24.04
CA TYR A 190 -5.35 -2.78 -24.40
C TYR A 190 -5.97 -3.81 -23.46
N GLN A 191 -6.11 -5.04 -23.96
CA GLN A 191 -6.51 -6.19 -23.18
C GLN A 191 -5.50 -6.46 -22.07
N PHE A 192 -5.97 -6.95 -20.93
CA PHE A 192 -5.06 -7.53 -19.94
C PHE A 192 -4.82 -9.01 -20.30
N GLN A 193 -3.58 -9.35 -20.62
CA GLN A 193 -3.13 -10.73 -20.84
C GLN A 193 -2.21 -11.18 -19.70
N LEU A 194 -1.19 -10.37 -19.42
CA LEU A 194 -0.27 -10.51 -18.31
C LEU A 194 0.35 -9.14 -18.00
N ALA A 195 0.98 -8.98 -16.84
CA ALA A 195 1.82 -7.82 -16.59
C ALA A 195 2.93 -7.75 -17.64
N LEU A 196 3.11 -6.61 -18.32
CA LEU A 196 4.01 -6.51 -19.48
C LEU A 196 5.49 -6.31 -19.08
N ASP A 197 5.77 -6.20 -17.80
CA ASP A 197 7.10 -5.99 -17.23
C ASP A 197 7.74 -7.27 -16.66
N ILE A 198 7.09 -8.43 -16.84
CA ILE A 198 7.67 -9.73 -16.51
C ILE A 198 8.05 -10.51 -17.78
N PRO A 199 9.10 -11.36 -17.74
CA PRO A 199 9.56 -12.11 -18.92
C PRO A 199 8.48 -12.97 -19.58
N GLU A 200 7.55 -13.51 -18.79
CA GLU A 200 6.49 -14.41 -19.23
C GLU A 200 5.48 -13.72 -20.16
N ALA A 201 5.41 -12.39 -20.15
CA ALA A 201 4.55 -11.64 -21.06
C ALA A 201 4.87 -11.91 -22.54
N ALA A 202 6.11 -12.28 -22.86
CA ALA A 202 6.52 -12.63 -24.22
C ALA A 202 5.89 -13.95 -24.73
N GLN A 203 5.37 -14.79 -23.82
CA GLN A 203 4.74 -16.07 -24.13
C GLN A 203 3.21 -16.03 -24.01
N ALA A 204 2.67 -14.93 -23.49
CA ALA A 204 1.24 -14.69 -23.39
C ALA A 204 0.64 -14.31 -24.76
N PRO A 205 -0.70 -14.41 -24.94
CA PRO A 205 -1.37 -13.90 -26.12
C PRO A 205 -1.04 -12.43 -26.37
N ALA A 206 -1.11 -12.01 -27.64
CA ALA A 206 -0.89 -10.63 -28.02
C ALA A 206 -1.83 -9.68 -27.25
N THR A 207 -1.27 -8.65 -26.63
CA THR A 207 -2.02 -7.63 -25.91
C THR A 207 -2.58 -6.61 -26.90
N THR A 208 -3.69 -6.98 -27.54
CA THR A 208 -4.39 -6.15 -28.54
C THR A 208 -5.32 -5.14 -27.91
N LEU A 209 -5.74 -4.12 -28.67
CA LEU A 209 -6.75 -3.15 -28.23
C LEU A 209 -8.08 -3.84 -27.88
N ARG A 210 -8.70 -3.47 -26.75
CA ARG A 210 -10.12 -3.78 -26.49
C ARG A 210 -10.99 -3.05 -27.50
N ASN A 211 -12.15 -3.63 -27.81
CA ASN A 211 -13.13 -3.09 -28.76
C ASN A 211 -12.58 -2.88 -30.18
N SER A 212 -11.50 -3.57 -30.56
CA SER A 212 -10.86 -3.35 -31.88
C SER A 212 -11.70 -3.87 -33.04
N THR A 213 -12.59 -4.84 -32.78
CA THR A 213 -13.49 -5.44 -33.78
C THR A 213 -14.90 -4.85 -33.72
N THR A 214 -15.28 -4.23 -32.59
CA THR A 214 -16.63 -3.71 -32.35
C THR A 214 -16.75 -2.21 -32.61
N VAL A 215 -15.64 -1.45 -32.50
CA VAL A 215 -15.62 0.01 -32.71
C VAL A 215 -14.57 0.39 -33.76
N PRO A 216 -14.95 1.12 -34.83
CA PRO A 216 -14.01 1.57 -35.85
C PRO A 216 -12.86 2.40 -35.27
N ALA A 217 -11.66 2.30 -35.88
CA ALA A 217 -10.46 2.98 -35.40
C ALA A 217 -10.63 4.51 -35.24
N GLY A 218 -11.34 5.16 -36.16
CA GLY A 218 -11.62 6.61 -36.10
C GLY A 218 -12.70 7.02 -35.08
N GLU A 219 -13.33 6.08 -34.39
CA GLU A 219 -14.40 6.33 -33.42
C GLU A 219 -14.02 5.91 -31.99
N ARG A 220 -12.77 5.45 -31.77
CA ARG A 220 -12.33 4.91 -30.49
C ARG A 220 -12.35 5.93 -29.34
N ASP A 221 -12.29 7.22 -29.62
CA ASP A 221 -12.43 8.27 -28.59
C ASP A 221 -13.78 8.18 -27.88
N ARG A 222 -14.81 7.59 -28.52
CA ARG A 222 -16.14 7.33 -27.92
C ARG A 222 -16.11 6.23 -26.85
N LEU A 223 -15.01 5.49 -26.71
CA LEU A 223 -14.79 4.49 -25.66
C LEU A 223 -14.25 5.11 -24.37
N VAL A 224 -13.74 6.34 -24.42
CA VAL A 224 -13.22 7.08 -23.26
C VAL A 224 -14.37 7.81 -22.59
N ILE A 225 -14.55 7.61 -21.29
CA ILE A 225 -15.49 8.37 -20.48
C ILE A 225 -14.71 9.51 -19.84
N ASP A 226 -14.83 10.71 -20.41
CA ASP A 226 -14.20 11.93 -19.89
C ASP A 226 -15.24 13.05 -19.71
N PRO A 227 -15.69 13.33 -18.49
CA PRO A 227 -16.58 14.46 -18.16
C PRO A 227 -15.86 15.83 -18.13
N GLY A 228 -14.53 15.87 -18.23
CA GLY A 228 -13.71 17.06 -18.05
C GLY A 228 -13.52 17.47 -16.58
N PRO A 229 -12.74 18.54 -16.32
CA PRO A 229 -12.46 19.01 -14.97
C PRO A 229 -13.70 19.59 -14.28
N ARG A 230 -13.72 19.51 -12.95
CA ARG A 230 -14.66 20.20 -12.06
C ARG A 230 -13.90 20.95 -10.97
N SER A 231 -14.46 22.07 -10.51
CA SER A 231 -13.84 22.90 -9.48
C SER A 231 -14.79 23.20 -8.34
N ILE A 232 -14.25 23.28 -7.13
CA ILE A 232 -15.01 23.57 -5.91
C ILE A 232 -14.19 24.44 -4.95
N ARG A 233 -14.89 25.32 -4.23
CA ARG A 233 -14.28 26.30 -3.31
C ARG A 233 -15.24 26.65 -2.18
N GLY A 234 -14.69 26.89 -0.99
CA GLY A 234 -15.43 27.28 0.21
C GLY A 234 -15.69 26.11 1.14
N ARG A 235 -16.54 26.33 2.14
CA ARG A 235 -16.91 25.35 3.17
C ARG A 235 -18.25 24.72 2.84
N GLU A 236 -18.42 23.45 3.24
CA GLU A 236 -19.71 22.74 3.20
C GLU A 236 -20.42 22.83 1.84
N ARG A 237 -19.65 22.72 0.75
CA ARG A 237 -20.22 22.70 -0.61
C ARG A 237 -20.51 21.27 -1.04
N VAL A 238 -21.73 21.03 -1.53
CA VAL A 238 -22.23 19.73 -1.97
C VAL A 238 -23.39 19.90 -2.96
N GLY A 239 -23.64 18.88 -3.77
CA GLY A 239 -24.95 18.64 -4.40
C GLY A 239 -25.33 19.53 -5.57
N LYS A 240 -24.39 20.33 -6.10
CA LYS A 240 -24.65 21.14 -7.30
C LYS A 240 -24.21 20.41 -8.58
N PRO A 241 -24.90 20.61 -9.73
CA PRO A 241 -24.55 19.97 -10.99
C PRO A 241 -23.10 20.24 -11.43
N GLU A 242 -22.56 21.44 -11.18
CA GLU A 242 -21.18 21.78 -11.51
C GLU A 242 -20.13 21.05 -10.64
N TYR A 243 -20.54 20.26 -9.65
CA TYR A 243 -19.66 19.41 -8.85
C TYR A 243 -19.74 17.93 -9.26
N ALA A 244 -20.68 17.56 -10.13
CA ALA A 244 -20.88 16.20 -10.58
C ALA A 244 -20.10 15.90 -11.87
N PHE A 245 -19.56 14.69 -11.95
CA PHE A 245 -18.89 14.14 -13.13
C PHE A 245 -19.87 13.24 -13.93
N ASP A 246 -20.97 13.83 -14.38
CA ASP A 246 -22.12 13.15 -15.01
C ASP A 246 -22.27 13.43 -16.53
N THR A 247 -21.35 14.21 -17.11
CA THR A 247 -21.38 14.59 -18.54
C THR A 247 -20.51 13.70 -19.44
N GLY A 248 -19.72 12.79 -18.86
CA GLY A 248 -18.92 11.83 -19.62
C GLY A 248 -19.82 10.77 -20.25
N THR A 249 -19.45 10.27 -21.44
CA THR A 249 -20.28 9.26 -22.12
C THR A 249 -19.46 8.08 -22.60
N PHE A 250 -20.06 6.89 -22.58
CA PHE A 250 -19.56 5.69 -23.26
C PHE A 250 -20.46 5.40 -24.46
N LEU A 251 -19.90 5.48 -25.68
CA LEU A 251 -20.62 5.29 -26.94
C LEU A 251 -21.90 6.14 -27.05
N GLY A 252 -21.92 7.32 -26.41
CA GLY A 252 -23.05 8.26 -26.39
C GLY A 252 -24.02 8.07 -25.21
N ARG A 253 -23.77 7.12 -24.29
CA ARG A 253 -24.55 6.93 -23.07
C ARG A 253 -23.88 7.61 -21.87
N PRO A 254 -24.59 8.45 -21.10
CA PRO A 254 -24.02 9.09 -19.91
C PRO A 254 -23.50 8.08 -18.88
N VAL A 255 -22.36 8.38 -18.28
CA VAL A 255 -21.78 7.60 -17.18
C VAL A 255 -21.35 8.56 -16.08
N TYR A 256 -21.83 8.29 -14.86
CA TYR A 256 -21.49 9.06 -13.67
C TYR A 256 -20.17 8.56 -13.07
N LEU A 257 -19.14 9.40 -13.00
CA LEU A 257 -17.83 9.03 -12.45
C LEU A 257 -17.59 9.49 -11.00
N GLY A 258 -18.47 10.32 -10.44
CA GLY A 258 -18.33 10.82 -9.07
C GLY A 258 -18.77 12.27 -8.87
N GLU A 259 -18.39 12.83 -7.73
CA GLU A 259 -18.72 14.20 -7.32
C GLU A 259 -17.69 14.82 -6.38
N LEU A 260 -17.62 16.14 -6.38
CA LEU A 260 -16.82 16.94 -5.44
C LEU A 260 -17.66 17.44 -4.27
N ARG A 261 -17.09 17.41 -3.07
CA ARG A 261 -17.63 18.06 -1.87
C ARG A 261 -16.53 18.79 -1.12
N THR A 262 -16.89 19.69 -0.20
CA THR A 262 -15.95 20.29 0.76
C THR A 262 -16.50 20.19 2.17
N ASP A 263 -15.64 19.93 3.15
CA ASP A 263 -16.02 19.93 4.56
C ASP A 263 -16.02 21.35 5.16
N GLY A 264 -16.33 21.45 6.46
CA GLY A 264 -16.34 22.70 7.21
C GLY A 264 -14.99 23.42 7.28
N ALA A 265 -13.87 22.74 7.01
CA ALA A 265 -12.54 23.34 6.91
C ALA A 265 -12.17 23.71 5.46
N GLY A 266 -13.05 23.47 4.48
CA GLY A 266 -12.77 23.68 3.06
C GLY A 266 -11.83 22.63 2.46
N ARG A 267 -11.65 21.48 3.13
CA ARG A 267 -10.91 20.34 2.60
C ARG A 267 -11.73 19.68 1.50
N LEU A 268 -11.09 19.17 0.47
CA LEU A 268 -11.77 18.48 -0.63
C LEU A 268 -12.16 17.07 -0.19
N LEU A 269 -13.39 16.68 -0.51
CA LEU A 269 -13.85 15.30 -0.49
C LEU A 269 -14.16 14.89 -1.93
N PHE A 270 -13.63 13.74 -2.35
CA PHE A 270 -13.97 13.13 -3.63
C PHE A 270 -14.70 11.81 -3.39
N LEU A 271 -15.88 11.68 -4.00
CA LEU A 271 -16.66 10.45 -4.03
C LEU A 271 -16.65 9.92 -5.47
N GLY A 272 -16.32 8.64 -5.64
CA GLY A 272 -16.33 7.99 -6.95
C GLY A 272 -17.74 7.62 -7.45
N GLY A 273 -17.76 6.80 -8.49
CA GLY A 273 -18.96 6.21 -9.07
C GLY A 273 -19.79 5.36 -8.10
N ARG A 274 -20.90 4.83 -8.60
CA ARG A 274 -21.88 4.03 -7.85
C ARG A 274 -21.75 2.53 -8.08
N GLY A 275 -20.66 2.08 -8.71
CA GLY A 275 -20.40 0.68 -9.04
C GLY A 275 -21.21 0.18 -10.23
N VAL A 276 -21.71 1.09 -11.08
CA VAL A 276 -22.54 0.75 -12.24
C VAL A 276 -21.65 0.35 -13.41
N SER A 277 -21.89 -0.85 -13.92
CA SER A 277 -21.26 -1.40 -15.12
C SER A 277 -22.32 -1.81 -16.13
N ALA A 278 -22.09 -1.54 -17.41
CA ALA A 278 -23.04 -1.86 -18.46
C ALA A 278 -22.31 -2.08 -19.81
N SER A 279 -23.04 -2.61 -20.79
CA SER A 279 -22.53 -2.79 -22.15
C SER A 279 -23.40 -2.11 -23.21
N TYR A 280 -22.79 -1.88 -24.38
CA TYR A 280 -23.46 -1.41 -25.58
C TYR A 280 -22.91 -2.11 -26.84
N PRO A 281 -23.75 -2.84 -27.62
CA PRO A 281 -25.11 -3.25 -27.27
C PRO A 281 -25.15 -4.09 -25.99
N THR A 282 -26.34 -4.29 -25.41
CA THR A 282 -26.51 -5.12 -24.22
C THR A 282 -26.03 -6.54 -24.51
N ALA A 283 -25.07 -7.04 -23.73
CA ALA A 283 -24.41 -8.32 -23.87
C ALA A 283 -24.04 -8.84 -22.48
N GLN A 284 -23.84 -10.15 -22.35
CA GLN A 284 -23.31 -10.73 -21.12
C GLN A 284 -21.78 -10.54 -21.08
N ALA A 285 -21.24 -10.36 -19.88
CA ALA A 285 -19.81 -10.46 -19.68
C ALA A 285 -19.42 -11.95 -19.64
N THR A 286 -18.40 -12.33 -20.40
CA THR A 286 -18.00 -13.73 -20.57
C THR A 286 -16.54 -13.99 -20.23
N HIS A 287 -15.73 -12.94 -20.07
CA HIS A 287 -14.32 -13.02 -19.75
C HIS A 287 -14.03 -12.24 -18.46
N PHE A 288 -13.06 -12.69 -17.65
CA PHE A 288 -12.78 -12.07 -16.36
C PHE A 288 -12.29 -10.60 -16.45
N ALA A 289 -11.54 -10.24 -17.51
CA ALA A 289 -10.98 -8.88 -17.67
C ALA A 289 -11.29 -8.13 -18.98
N ASN A 290 -11.65 -8.82 -20.06
CA ASN A 290 -11.63 -8.26 -21.42
C ASN A 290 -12.99 -8.50 -22.09
N ASN A 291 -13.95 -7.63 -21.81
CA ASN A 291 -15.29 -7.73 -22.37
C ASN A 291 -15.54 -6.56 -23.33
N ASP A 292 -15.55 -6.83 -24.64
CA ASP A 292 -15.87 -5.81 -25.64
C ASP A 292 -17.32 -5.34 -25.49
N GLY A 293 -17.55 -4.07 -25.77
CA GLY A 293 -18.82 -3.37 -25.59
C GLY A 293 -19.08 -2.92 -24.15
N TRP A 294 -18.26 -3.30 -23.17
CA TRP A 294 -18.48 -2.97 -21.76
C TRP A 294 -17.76 -1.70 -21.29
N HIS A 295 -18.34 -1.06 -20.28
CA HIS A 295 -17.73 -0.03 -19.46
C HIS A 295 -18.09 -0.23 -17.97
N ASP A 296 -17.40 0.51 -17.12
CA ASP A 296 -17.73 0.69 -15.71
C ASP A 296 -17.56 2.17 -15.30
N ASP A 297 -17.82 2.49 -14.04
CA ASP A 297 -17.72 3.84 -13.48
C ASP A 297 -16.49 4.03 -12.55
N ILE A 298 -15.50 3.15 -12.68
CA ILE A 298 -14.16 3.36 -12.13
C ILE A 298 -13.49 4.51 -12.87
N CYS A 299 -12.66 5.31 -12.19
CA CYS A 299 -11.91 6.38 -12.81
C CYS A 299 -10.68 6.75 -11.98
N ASP A 300 -9.79 7.53 -12.58
CA ASP A 300 -8.70 8.17 -11.87
C ASP A 300 -8.30 9.48 -12.55
N GLY A 301 -7.55 10.33 -11.85
CA GLY A 301 -7.03 11.54 -12.44
C GLY A 301 -6.43 12.56 -11.47
N PRO A 302 -5.89 13.67 -12.01
CA PRO A 302 -5.22 14.71 -11.22
C PRO A 302 -6.16 15.45 -10.27
N VAL A 303 -5.64 15.75 -9.08
CA VAL A 303 -6.20 16.63 -8.06
C VAL A 303 -5.25 17.80 -7.85
N THR A 304 -5.71 19.00 -8.18
CA THR A 304 -4.92 20.23 -8.10
C THR A 304 -5.65 21.26 -7.23
N THR A 305 -4.90 22.23 -6.70
CA THR A 305 -5.49 23.32 -5.94
C THR A 305 -4.67 24.60 -6.11
N GLN A 306 -5.36 25.73 -6.24
CA GLN A 306 -4.74 27.04 -6.13
C GLN A 306 -4.86 27.51 -4.68
N VAL A 307 -3.73 27.92 -4.09
CA VAL A 307 -3.63 28.33 -2.70
C VAL A 307 -3.21 29.79 -2.63
N ARG A 308 -3.98 30.61 -1.90
CA ARG A 308 -3.58 31.97 -1.53
C ARG A 308 -3.50 32.13 -0.03
N ILE A 309 -2.37 32.64 0.46
CA ILE A 309 -2.15 33.00 1.86
C ILE A 309 -1.90 34.50 1.90
N ASP A 310 -2.68 35.24 2.69
CA ASP A 310 -2.61 36.71 2.76
C ASP A 310 -2.64 37.39 1.37
N GLY A 311 -3.46 36.84 0.47
CA GLY A 311 -3.60 37.32 -0.91
C GLY A 311 -2.49 36.90 -1.88
N ARG A 312 -1.42 36.24 -1.42
CA ARG A 312 -0.28 35.78 -2.24
C ARG A 312 -0.44 34.32 -2.68
N ASN A 313 -0.21 34.05 -3.97
CA ASN A 313 -0.20 32.68 -4.49
C ASN A 313 1.02 31.90 -3.95
N VAL A 314 0.79 30.66 -3.57
CA VAL A 314 1.83 29.70 -3.15
C VAL A 314 1.88 28.55 -4.17
N PRO A 315 3.07 28.14 -4.65
CA PRO A 315 3.20 26.95 -5.49
C PRO A 315 2.70 25.70 -4.76
N VAL A 316 1.96 24.83 -5.46
CA VAL A 316 1.36 23.62 -4.86
C VAL A 316 1.75 22.37 -5.63
N ASP A 317 2.31 21.40 -4.92
CA ASP A 317 2.53 20.05 -5.47
C ASP A 317 1.18 19.31 -5.54
N PRO A 318 0.77 18.82 -6.73
CA PRO A 318 -0.54 18.24 -6.91
C PRO A 318 -0.61 16.78 -6.42
N ALA A 319 -1.81 16.24 -6.36
CA ALA A 319 -2.10 14.85 -6.03
C ALA A 319 -2.85 14.15 -7.16
N TRP A 320 -3.15 12.87 -6.96
CA TRP A 320 -3.98 12.05 -7.84
C TRP A 320 -5.13 11.43 -7.05
N VAL A 321 -6.27 11.18 -7.68
CA VAL A 321 -7.36 10.37 -7.10
C VAL A 321 -7.55 9.11 -7.93
N VAL A 322 -7.78 7.98 -7.26
CA VAL A 322 -8.14 6.69 -7.84
C VAL A 322 -9.46 6.25 -7.23
N VAL A 323 -10.41 5.85 -8.06
CA VAL A 323 -11.62 5.15 -7.65
C VAL A 323 -11.39 3.66 -7.82
N ALA A 324 -11.58 2.90 -6.76
CA ALA A 324 -11.37 1.46 -6.73
C ALA A 324 -12.69 0.69 -6.54
N PRO A 325 -12.70 -0.63 -6.80
CA PRO A 325 -13.72 -1.53 -6.29
C PRO A 325 -13.95 -1.41 -4.78
N PRO A 326 -15.09 -1.89 -4.26
CA PRO A 326 -15.30 -2.05 -2.82
C PRO A 326 -14.16 -2.79 -2.12
N ASN A 327 -13.94 -2.47 -0.85
CA ASN A 327 -13.13 -3.31 0.03
C ASN A 327 -14.09 -4.14 0.89
N PHE A 328 -14.24 -5.43 0.59
CA PHE A 328 -15.16 -6.31 1.32
C PHE A 328 -14.59 -6.79 2.66
N ALA A 329 -13.34 -6.46 2.99
CA ALA A 329 -12.73 -6.64 4.30
C ALA A 329 -11.93 -5.37 4.71
N PRO A 330 -12.62 -4.27 5.02
CA PRO A 330 -12.04 -2.92 5.15
C PRO A 330 -10.92 -2.77 6.18
N GLU A 331 -10.92 -3.60 7.22
CA GLU A 331 -9.87 -3.60 8.26
C GLU A 331 -8.63 -4.40 7.87
N LEU A 332 -8.72 -5.27 6.86
CA LEU A 332 -7.65 -6.18 6.50
C LEU A 332 -6.70 -5.58 5.45
N LYS A 333 -5.42 -5.93 5.59
CA LYS A 333 -4.37 -5.58 4.65
C LYS A 333 -3.73 -6.86 4.13
N SER A 334 -3.34 -6.87 2.87
CA SER A 334 -2.54 -7.96 2.36
C SER A 334 -1.10 -7.86 2.86
N VAL A 335 -0.36 -8.96 2.79
CA VAL A 335 1.04 -9.07 3.22
C VAL A 335 1.91 -8.03 2.52
N ARG A 336 1.67 -7.80 1.22
CA ARG A 336 2.28 -6.72 0.42
C ARG A 336 1.21 -5.69 0.02
N THR A 337 1.33 -4.48 0.55
CA THR A 337 0.44 -3.35 0.21
C THR A 337 1.03 -2.52 -0.94
N MET A 338 0.20 -1.68 -1.56
CA MET A 338 0.67 -0.73 -2.58
C MET A 338 1.71 0.24 -2.02
N TYR A 339 1.61 0.62 -0.74
CA TYR A 339 2.62 1.42 -0.08
C TYR A 339 3.98 0.71 -0.03
N ASP A 340 3.99 -0.58 0.33
CA ASP A 340 5.22 -1.38 0.44
C ASP A 340 5.90 -1.56 -0.92
N LEU A 341 5.12 -1.80 -1.97
CA LEU A 341 5.60 -1.90 -3.36
C LEU A 341 6.23 -0.59 -3.84
N MET A 342 5.56 0.54 -3.57
CA MET A 342 6.05 1.84 -4.00
C MET A 342 7.31 2.25 -3.24
N CYS A 343 7.41 1.96 -1.94
CA CYS A 343 8.65 2.16 -1.18
C CYS A 343 9.82 1.38 -1.80
N ASP A 344 9.60 0.10 -2.13
CA ASP A 344 10.60 -0.72 -2.82
C ASP A 344 11.01 -0.11 -4.18
N THR A 345 10.03 0.35 -4.96
CA THR A 345 10.25 1.03 -6.25
C THR A 345 11.12 2.29 -6.09
N PHE A 346 10.83 3.12 -5.09
CA PHE A 346 11.55 4.37 -4.85
C PHE A 346 12.96 4.14 -4.30
N VAL A 347 13.15 3.13 -3.46
CA VAL A 347 14.48 2.71 -3.00
C VAL A 347 15.30 2.17 -4.17
N ALA A 348 14.74 1.29 -4.99
CA ALA A 348 15.41 0.73 -6.16
C ALA A 348 15.79 1.81 -7.20
N ALA A 349 14.96 2.86 -7.32
CA ALA A 349 15.23 4.00 -8.20
C ALA A 349 16.14 5.09 -7.60
N GLY A 350 16.58 4.94 -6.34
CA GLY A 350 17.38 5.95 -5.64
C GLY A 350 16.62 7.24 -5.30
N MET A 351 15.29 7.22 -5.35
CA MET A 351 14.42 8.34 -4.97
C MET A 351 14.20 8.44 -3.46
N GLN A 352 14.41 7.32 -2.74
CA GLN A 352 14.40 7.25 -1.28
C GLN A 352 15.58 6.39 -0.81
N ALA A 353 16.12 6.69 0.37
CA ALA A 353 17.09 5.82 1.01
C ALA A 353 16.37 4.61 1.65
N PRO A 354 16.98 3.40 1.62
CA PRO A 354 16.50 2.31 2.45
C PRO A 354 16.67 2.67 3.94
N PRO A 355 15.91 2.03 4.85
CA PRO A 355 16.07 2.27 6.28
C PRO A 355 17.47 1.85 6.75
N GLU A 356 18.15 2.74 7.48
CA GLU A 356 19.49 2.47 8.03
C GLU A 356 19.44 1.30 9.04
N ARG A 357 18.43 1.31 9.92
CA ARG A 357 18.15 0.26 10.91
C ARG A 357 16.77 -0.32 10.66
N VAL A 358 16.64 -1.63 10.81
CA VAL A 358 15.35 -2.33 10.71
C VAL A 358 14.64 -2.24 12.06
N SER A 359 13.43 -1.70 12.09
CA SER A 359 12.56 -1.69 13.27
C SER A 359 11.72 -2.96 13.31
N PHE A 360 11.71 -3.68 14.45
CA PHE A 360 10.76 -4.79 14.59
C PHE A 360 9.33 -4.30 14.46
N THR A 361 8.98 -3.20 15.11
CA THR A 361 7.62 -2.67 15.19
C THR A 361 7.13 -2.13 13.85
N HIS A 362 7.99 -1.45 13.08
CA HIS A 362 7.60 -0.75 11.87
C HIS A 362 7.86 -1.52 10.58
N ASP A 363 8.85 -2.42 10.55
CA ASP A 363 9.27 -3.10 9.31
C ASP A 363 8.96 -4.60 9.32
N VAL A 364 9.03 -5.27 10.48
CA VAL A 364 8.85 -6.73 10.60
C VAL A 364 7.43 -7.11 11.01
N LEU A 365 6.96 -6.57 12.14
CA LEU A 365 5.66 -6.88 12.73
C LEU A 365 4.49 -6.69 11.75
N PRO A 366 4.45 -5.66 10.88
CA PRO A 366 3.37 -5.54 9.91
C PRO A 366 3.26 -6.75 8.98
N VAL A 367 4.37 -7.32 8.50
CA VAL A 367 4.36 -8.49 7.62
C VAL A 367 3.78 -9.71 8.33
N LEU A 368 4.28 -10.00 9.54
CA LEU A 368 3.82 -11.14 10.34
C LEU A 368 2.35 -11.00 10.76
N ARG A 369 1.94 -9.79 11.16
CA ARG A 369 0.55 -9.48 11.51
C ARG A 369 -0.40 -9.66 10.33
N ARG A 370 -0.05 -9.14 9.16
CA ARG A 370 -0.89 -9.28 7.97
C ARG A 370 -1.07 -10.75 7.57
N LEU A 371 -0.05 -11.60 7.72
CA LEU A 371 -0.20 -13.05 7.51
C LEU A 371 -1.24 -13.67 8.43
N CYS A 372 -1.19 -13.36 9.74
CA CYS A 372 -2.16 -13.86 10.71
C CYS A 372 -3.56 -13.26 10.52
N ASP A 373 -3.67 -11.98 10.16
CA ASP A 373 -4.95 -11.30 10.00
C ASP A 373 -5.75 -11.85 8.81
N LEU A 374 -5.09 -12.42 7.81
CA LEU A 374 -5.75 -13.09 6.68
C LEU A 374 -6.56 -14.34 7.07
N GLN A 375 -6.45 -14.83 8.32
CA GLN A 375 -7.29 -15.91 8.86
C GLN A 375 -8.80 -15.66 8.72
N TRP A 376 -9.20 -14.39 8.72
CA TRP A 376 -10.62 -14.01 8.72
C TRP A 376 -11.29 -14.12 7.35
N VAL A 377 -10.49 -14.33 6.30
CA VAL A 377 -10.94 -14.27 4.90
C VAL A 377 -10.49 -15.45 4.05
N ASN A 378 -9.70 -16.37 4.61
CA ASN A 378 -9.32 -17.61 3.95
C ASN A 378 -9.12 -18.75 4.96
N ARG A 379 -9.83 -19.87 4.76
CA ARG A 379 -9.84 -21.02 5.68
C ARG A 379 -8.48 -21.73 5.77
N GLY A 380 -7.73 -21.84 4.67
CA GLY A 380 -6.42 -22.48 4.67
C GLY A 380 -5.40 -21.66 5.45
N ILE A 381 -5.43 -20.33 5.32
CA ILE A 381 -4.62 -19.42 6.15
C ILE A 381 -5.06 -19.52 7.61
N ALA A 382 -6.36 -19.57 7.89
CA ALA A 382 -6.89 -19.68 9.25
C ALA A 382 -6.39 -20.93 9.98
N ALA A 383 -6.29 -22.06 9.29
CA ALA A 383 -5.82 -23.31 9.90
C ALA A 383 -4.37 -23.22 10.42
N LEU A 384 -3.50 -22.48 9.73
CA LEU A 384 -2.07 -22.39 10.08
C LEU A 384 -1.75 -21.16 10.94
N PHE A 385 -2.23 -19.98 10.53
CA PHE A 385 -1.90 -18.69 11.11
C PHE A 385 -3.01 -18.08 11.97
N GLY A 386 -4.20 -18.70 11.97
CA GLY A 386 -5.34 -18.23 12.75
C GLY A 386 -5.17 -18.42 14.25
N HIS A 387 -6.10 -17.87 15.03
CA HIS A 387 -6.11 -18.02 16.48
C HIS A 387 -6.05 -19.50 16.89
N GLY A 388 -5.05 -19.86 17.68
CA GLY A 388 -4.79 -21.27 18.09
C GLY A 388 -4.01 -22.11 17.06
N GLY A 389 -3.71 -21.57 15.87
CA GLY A 389 -2.89 -22.22 14.86
C GLY A 389 -1.41 -22.29 15.25
N SER A 390 -0.68 -23.25 14.70
CA SER A 390 0.72 -23.51 15.07
C SER A 390 1.68 -22.37 14.72
N GLU A 391 1.33 -21.54 13.72
CA GLU A 391 2.11 -20.37 13.29
C GLU A 391 1.37 -19.05 13.57
N HIS A 392 0.55 -19.02 14.63
CA HIS A 392 -0.06 -17.77 15.08
C HIS A 392 0.98 -16.87 15.77
N PHE A 393 1.47 -15.84 15.07
CA PHE A 393 2.55 -14.98 15.56
C PHE A 393 2.13 -13.92 16.57
N LEU A 394 0.83 -13.69 16.77
CA LEU A 394 0.33 -12.49 17.46
C LEU A 394 0.04 -12.67 18.94
N THR A 395 0.37 -13.83 19.53
CA THR A 395 0.31 -13.96 20.99
C THR A 395 1.37 -13.05 21.64
N PRO A 396 1.09 -12.49 22.84
CA PRO A 396 2.06 -11.65 23.54
C PRO A 396 3.43 -12.32 23.74
N GLU A 397 3.43 -13.62 24.07
CA GLU A 397 4.64 -14.40 24.29
C GLU A 397 5.44 -14.56 22.99
N ARG A 398 4.76 -14.89 21.89
CA ARG A 398 5.41 -15.10 20.59
C ARG A 398 5.98 -13.79 20.05
N LEU A 399 5.26 -12.68 20.18
CA LEU A 399 5.77 -11.36 19.80
C LEU A 399 7.00 -10.95 20.63
N ALA A 400 6.98 -11.19 21.94
CA ALA A 400 8.14 -10.89 22.79
C ALA A 400 9.37 -11.73 22.40
N GLU A 401 9.19 -13.00 22.02
CA GLU A 401 10.28 -13.85 21.49
C GLU A 401 10.82 -13.33 20.16
N LEU A 402 9.94 -13.01 19.20
CA LEU A 402 10.31 -12.56 17.86
C LEU A 402 10.93 -11.16 17.83
N ALA A 403 10.60 -10.32 18.81
CA ALA A 403 11.10 -8.95 18.93
C ALA A 403 12.40 -8.83 19.74
N SER A 404 12.95 -9.92 20.26
CA SER A 404 14.12 -9.87 21.14
C SER A 404 15.31 -10.66 20.61
N HIS A 405 16.52 -10.22 20.98
CA HIS A 405 17.76 -10.91 20.63
C HIS A 405 17.99 -12.16 21.50
N GLY A 406 18.80 -13.10 20.99
CA GLY A 406 19.34 -14.23 21.75
C GLY A 406 19.40 -15.51 20.91
N THR A 407 20.40 -16.36 21.15
CA THR A 407 20.75 -17.48 20.25
C THR A 407 19.59 -18.39 19.83
N ARG A 408 18.72 -18.80 20.77
CA ARG A 408 17.52 -19.60 20.44
C ARG A 408 16.50 -18.82 19.61
N ARG A 409 16.35 -17.52 19.88
CA ARG A 409 15.44 -16.63 19.16
C ARG A 409 15.98 -16.34 17.76
N ASP A 410 17.29 -16.22 17.61
CA ASP A 410 17.95 -16.03 16.31
C ASP A 410 17.61 -17.18 15.35
N GLU A 411 17.72 -18.43 15.82
CA GLU A 411 17.32 -19.60 15.04
C GLU A 411 15.81 -19.63 14.74
N LEU A 412 14.96 -19.25 15.70
CA LEU A 412 13.52 -19.14 15.46
C LEU A 412 13.21 -18.15 14.32
N ARG A 413 13.81 -16.96 14.35
CA ARG A 413 13.63 -15.95 13.29
C ARG A 413 14.20 -16.44 11.97
N GLN A 414 15.32 -17.14 11.99
CA GLN A 414 15.93 -17.78 10.81
C GLN A 414 14.98 -18.79 10.16
N GLN A 415 14.31 -19.63 10.95
CA GLN A 415 13.32 -20.60 10.43
C GLN A 415 12.12 -19.91 9.82
N ILE A 416 11.59 -18.85 10.46
CA ILE A 416 10.47 -18.07 9.90
C ILE A 416 10.87 -17.40 8.59
N TRP A 417 12.05 -16.77 8.54
CA TRP A 417 12.55 -16.18 7.30
C TRP A 417 12.77 -17.23 6.21
N ALA A 418 13.31 -18.41 6.55
CA ALA A 418 13.52 -19.49 5.60
C ALA A 418 12.21 -20.01 4.99
N MET A 419 11.06 -19.87 5.66
CA MET A 419 9.74 -20.21 5.13
C MET A 419 9.18 -19.16 4.15
N MET A 420 9.74 -17.94 4.14
CA MET A 420 9.38 -16.94 3.14
C MET A 420 9.92 -17.36 1.78
N ARG A 421 9.13 -17.10 0.74
CA ARG A 421 9.44 -17.51 -0.62
C ARG A 421 10.70 -16.83 -1.14
N ASP A 422 11.63 -17.65 -1.59
CA ASP A 422 12.77 -17.27 -2.42
C ASP A 422 12.55 -17.85 -3.82
N PRO A 423 12.31 -17.03 -4.85
CA PRO A 423 12.03 -17.52 -6.20
C PRO A 423 13.11 -18.42 -6.80
N ASP A 424 14.38 -18.23 -6.43
CA ASP A 424 15.51 -19.00 -6.98
C ASP A 424 15.61 -20.37 -6.31
N ARG A 425 15.28 -20.46 -5.01
CA ARG A 425 15.28 -21.70 -4.24
C ARG A 425 14.01 -22.52 -4.42
N ASP A 426 12.86 -21.85 -4.37
CA ASP A 426 11.56 -22.51 -4.21
C ASP A 426 10.84 -22.78 -5.54
N GLY A 427 11.32 -22.15 -6.62
CA GLY A 427 10.80 -22.33 -7.98
C GLY A 427 9.27 -22.25 -8.04
N LEU A 428 8.65 -23.36 -8.46
CA LEU A 428 7.20 -23.48 -8.68
C LEU A 428 6.41 -23.94 -7.44
N SER A 429 7.05 -24.08 -6.28
CA SER A 429 6.41 -24.67 -5.09
C SER A 429 5.30 -23.79 -4.52
N PRO A 430 4.08 -24.30 -4.27
CA PRO A 430 3.02 -23.52 -3.62
C PRO A 430 3.18 -23.42 -2.10
N VAL A 431 4.16 -24.13 -1.51
CA VAL A 431 4.29 -24.31 -0.05
C VAL A 431 4.84 -23.07 0.68
N PRO A 432 5.87 -22.35 0.20
CA PRO A 432 6.43 -21.20 0.91
C PRO A 432 5.47 -20.03 1.04
N TRP A 433 5.71 -19.19 2.04
CA TRP A 433 4.86 -18.06 2.38
C TRP A 433 5.21 -16.80 1.58
N PRO A 434 4.23 -15.92 1.32
CA PRO A 434 2.80 -16.12 1.57
C PRO A 434 2.16 -17.13 0.58
N PRO A 435 1.09 -17.85 0.98
CA PRO A 435 0.39 -18.81 0.10
C PRO A 435 -0.57 -18.08 -0.86
N ILE A 436 -0.03 -17.08 -1.57
CA ILE A 436 -0.75 -16.17 -2.47
C ILE A 436 -0.22 -16.38 -3.90
N TYR A 437 -1.10 -16.31 -4.90
CA TYR A 437 -0.71 -16.33 -6.31
C TYR A 437 0.13 -15.10 -6.68
N GLY A 438 0.94 -15.21 -7.73
CA GLY A 438 1.81 -14.18 -8.27
C GLY A 438 1.41 -13.75 -9.68
N ASP A 439 2.18 -12.83 -10.25
CA ASP A 439 1.87 -12.16 -11.53
C ASP A 439 1.73 -13.14 -12.71
N SER A 440 2.43 -14.28 -12.67
CA SER A 440 2.44 -15.29 -13.74
C SER A 440 1.62 -16.54 -13.38
N MET A 441 0.55 -16.39 -12.60
CA MET A 441 -0.29 -17.52 -12.21
C MET A 441 -0.89 -18.25 -13.43
N SER A 442 -0.67 -19.57 -13.49
CA SER A 442 -1.28 -20.47 -14.47
C SER A 442 -1.61 -21.82 -13.84
N VAL A 443 -2.64 -22.49 -14.37
CA VAL A 443 -2.93 -23.87 -13.97
C VAL A 443 -2.24 -24.84 -14.92
N ARG A 444 -1.49 -25.75 -14.29
CA ARG A 444 -0.07 -26.12 -14.54
C ARG A 444 0.90 -24.92 -14.39
N PRO A 445 1.80 -24.95 -13.38
CA PRO A 445 2.81 -23.93 -13.22
C PRO A 445 3.86 -23.97 -14.30
N VAL A 446 4.21 -22.80 -14.83
CA VAL A 446 5.30 -22.64 -15.81
C VAL A 446 6.37 -21.60 -15.39
N SER A 447 6.14 -20.87 -14.29
CA SER A 447 7.03 -19.81 -13.83
C SER A 447 7.12 -19.73 -12.31
N ALA A 448 8.32 -19.40 -11.79
CA ALA A 448 8.53 -19.11 -10.37
C ALA A 448 7.69 -17.90 -9.89
N ARG A 449 7.24 -17.03 -10.81
CA ARG A 449 6.32 -15.92 -10.54
C ARG A 449 4.84 -16.34 -10.47
N GLN A 450 4.56 -17.65 -10.48
CA GLN A 450 3.21 -18.16 -10.23
C GLN A 450 2.70 -17.80 -8.82
N HIS A 451 3.61 -17.64 -7.86
CA HIS A 451 3.27 -17.34 -6.48
C HIS A 451 3.97 -16.07 -6.02
N LEU A 452 3.34 -15.37 -5.09
CA LEU A 452 3.81 -14.12 -4.57
C LEU A 452 5.09 -14.30 -3.75
N ALA A 453 6.08 -13.44 -4.00
CA ALA A 453 7.19 -13.18 -3.10
C ALA A 453 7.04 -11.77 -2.50
N LEU A 454 7.61 -11.56 -1.31
CA LEU A 454 7.74 -10.22 -0.74
C LEU A 454 8.57 -9.32 -1.66
N SER A 455 8.43 -8.00 -1.54
CA SER A 455 9.32 -7.09 -2.27
C SER A 455 10.78 -7.29 -1.83
N PRO A 456 11.77 -7.03 -2.69
CA PRO A 456 13.19 -7.07 -2.31
C PRO A 456 13.50 -6.29 -1.03
N LEU A 457 12.91 -5.10 -0.86
CA LEU A 457 13.05 -4.31 0.36
C LEU A 457 12.48 -5.03 1.60
N GLN A 458 11.25 -5.55 1.53
CA GLN A 458 10.63 -6.30 2.64
C GLN A 458 11.42 -7.56 2.98
N TYR A 459 11.84 -8.33 1.96
CA TYR A 459 12.62 -9.55 2.14
C TYR A 459 13.99 -9.26 2.78
N GLY A 460 14.67 -8.21 2.33
CA GLY A 460 15.95 -7.77 2.89
C GLY A 460 15.84 -7.32 4.35
N MET A 461 14.76 -6.62 4.72
CA MET A 461 14.51 -6.24 6.12
C MET A 461 14.25 -7.47 7.00
N LEU A 462 13.48 -8.46 6.52
CA LEU A 462 13.28 -9.72 7.24
C LEU A 462 14.58 -10.53 7.37
N ALA A 463 15.45 -10.52 6.36
CA ALA A 463 16.74 -11.18 6.42
C ALA A 463 17.64 -10.56 7.51
N ARG A 464 17.69 -9.22 7.61
CA ARG A 464 18.40 -8.51 8.68
C ARG A 464 17.83 -8.81 10.07
N TRP A 465 16.49 -8.82 10.19
CA TRP A 465 15.80 -9.24 11.42
C TRP A 465 16.16 -10.68 11.82
N ALA A 466 16.13 -11.63 10.87
CA ALA A 466 16.53 -13.01 11.11
C ALA A 466 17.99 -13.10 11.60
N ALA A 467 18.89 -12.35 10.96
CA ALA A 467 20.31 -12.24 11.35
C ALA A 467 20.55 -11.51 12.69
N GLY A 468 19.52 -10.90 13.29
CA GLY A 468 19.63 -10.16 14.56
C GLY A 468 20.07 -8.71 14.42
N ASP A 469 20.15 -8.17 13.20
CA ASP A 469 20.46 -6.77 12.89
C ASP A 469 19.18 -5.93 12.78
N PHE A 470 18.54 -5.69 13.93
CA PHE A 470 17.31 -4.92 14.03
C PHE A 470 17.16 -4.27 15.41
N ASP A 471 16.21 -3.35 15.51
CA ASP A 471 15.86 -2.64 16.73
C ASP A 471 14.75 -3.40 17.43
N ALA A 472 15.07 -3.94 18.61
CA ALA A 472 14.13 -4.60 19.51
C ALA A 472 13.19 -3.58 20.19
N ASP A 473 12.42 -2.83 19.38
CA ASP A 473 11.61 -1.68 19.77
C ASP A 473 10.14 -2.03 20.06
N TYR A 474 9.80 -3.32 20.10
CA TYR A 474 8.45 -3.77 20.41
C TYR A 474 8.06 -3.42 21.84
N HIS A 475 6.93 -2.73 21.99
CA HIS A 475 6.32 -2.47 23.28
C HIS A 475 4.88 -3.01 23.29
N PRO A 476 4.54 -3.99 24.14
CA PRO A 476 3.26 -4.70 24.07
C PRO A 476 2.05 -3.79 24.38
N GLN A 477 2.26 -2.69 25.09
CA GLN A 477 1.23 -1.69 25.40
C GLN A 477 1.25 -0.49 24.44
N ALA A 478 2.16 -0.45 23.46
CA ALA A 478 2.16 0.64 22.48
C ALA A 478 0.90 0.56 21.63
N SER A 479 0.19 1.68 21.53
CA SER A 479 -0.97 1.84 20.66
C SER A 479 -0.58 2.70 19.47
N PRO A 480 -0.86 2.27 18.23
CA PRO A 480 -0.63 3.12 17.07
C PRO A 480 -1.53 4.37 17.14
N PRO A 481 -1.14 5.47 16.49
CA PRO A 481 -2.00 6.64 16.34
C PRO A 481 -3.34 6.27 15.70
N THR A 482 -4.44 6.62 16.38
CA THR A 482 -5.81 6.35 15.92
C THR A 482 -6.45 7.52 15.19
N ALA A 483 -5.84 8.71 15.25
CA ALA A 483 -6.29 9.90 14.57
C ALA A 483 -5.11 10.76 14.11
N LEU A 484 -5.27 11.43 12.98
CA LEU A 484 -4.24 12.28 12.38
C LEU A 484 -3.84 13.45 13.29
N ASP A 485 -4.81 14.02 14.01
CA ASP A 485 -4.55 15.15 14.92
C ASP A 485 -3.72 14.78 16.15
N GLY A 486 -3.65 13.49 16.48
CA GLY A 486 -2.76 12.96 17.53
C GLY A 486 -1.28 12.92 17.13
N LEU A 487 -0.96 13.18 15.86
CA LEU A 487 0.41 13.19 15.35
C LEU A 487 1.03 14.59 15.33
N PRO A 488 2.36 14.70 15.54
CA PRO A 488 3.10 15.92 15.23
C PRO A 488 2.84 16.36 13.81
N LEU A 489 2.65 17.66 13.59
CA LEU A 489 2.30 18.24 12.29
C LEU A 489 3.21 17.77 11.15
N ALA A 490 4.51 17.66 11.41
CA ALA A 490 5.51 17.23 10.43
C ALA A 490 5.28 15.78 9.92
N GLN A 491 4.62 14.92 10.70
CA GLN A 491 4.38 13.51 10.38
C GLN A 491 3.04 13.28 9.67
N ARG A 492 2.11 14.23 9.75
CA ARG A 492 0.75 14.08 9.21
C ARG A 492 0.72 13.86 7.68
N PRO A 493 1.51 14.59 6.86
CA PRO A 493 1.47 14.42 5.40
C PRO A 493 1.88 13.01 4.96
N ALA A 494 3.02 12.50 5.45
CA ALA A 494 3.50 11.16 5.14
C ALA A 494 2.54 10.07 5.66
N THR A 495 1.89 10.33 6.80
CA THR A 495 0.88 9.42 7.35
C THR A 495 -0.33 9.29 6.44
N LEU A 496 -0.81 10.40 5.86
CA LEU A 496 -1.90 10.38 4.88
C LEU A 496 -1.51 9.59 3.62
N ASP A 497 -0.32 9.84 3.09
CA ASP A 497 0.19 9.15 1.88
C ASP A 497 0.27 7.63 2.12
N ARG A 498 0.77 7.23 3.29
CA ARG A 498 0.84 5.83 3.71
C ARG A 498 -0.54 5.20 3.93
N ALA A 499 -1.43 5.88 4.65
CA ALA A 499 -2.74 5.36 4.98
C ALA A 499 -3.56 5.08 3.72
N ALA A 500 -3.56 5.99 2.74
CA ALA A 500 -4.31 5.82 1.50
C ALA A 500 -3.89 4.54 0.72
N LEU A 501 -2.61 4.19 0.75
CA LEU A 501 -2.04 3.09 -0.04
C LEU A 501 -1.91 1.77 0.74
N SER A 502 -1.88 1.82 2.08
CA SER A 502 -1.79 0.62 2.93
C SER A 502 -3.05 -0.26 2.87
N TYR A 503 -4.18 0.31 2.45
CA TYR A 503 -5.42 -0.42 2.17
C TYR A 503 -5.61 -0.69 0.67
N CYS A 504 -4.56 -0.66 -0.13
CA CYS A 504 -4.54 -1.20 -1.50
C CYS A 504 -3.60 -2.40 -1.54
N LEU A 505 -3.99 -3.46 -2.24
CA LEU A 505 -3.11 -4.61 -2.39
C LEU A 505 -2.05 -4.35 -3.45
N ALA A 506 -0.93 -5.04 -3.33
CA ALA A 506 0.08 -5.13 -4.36
C ALA A 506 0.51 -6.57 -4.57
N ASP A 507 -0.35 -7.55 -4.30
CA ASP A 507 -0.09 -8.95 -4.61
C ASP A 507 -0.16 -9.19 -6.12
N ALA A 508 -0.33 -10.43 -6.60
CA ALA A 508 -0.41 -10.77 -8.03
C ALA A 508 -1.04 -9.65 -8.88
N PHE A 509 -0.26 -9.06 -9.79
CA PHE A 509 -0.81 -8.13 -10.77
C PHE A 509 -1.44 -8.91 -11.92
N HIS A 510 -2.60 -9.52 -11.63
CA HIS A 510 -3.35 -10.38 -12.55
C HIS A 510 -4.85 -10.06 -12.72
N PRO A 511 -5.26 -8.79 -12.94
CA PRO A 511 -4.46 -7.57 -13.02
C PRO A 511 -4.18 -6.91 -11.66
N GLY A 512 -4.82 -7.36 -10.58
CA GLY A 512 -4.86 -6.71 -9.27
C GLY A 512 -6.29 -6.26 -8.93
N CYS A 513 -6.52 -5.58 -7.79
CA CYS A 513 -7.86 -5.07 -7.43
C CYS A 513 -8.03 -3.58 -7.72
N GLU A 514 -7.26 -2.71 -7.08
CA GLU A 514 -7.40 -1.25 -7.23
C GLU A 514 -6.58 -0.70 -8.40
N LEU A 515 -5.34 -1.16 -8.52
CA LEU A 515 -4.33 -0.74 -9.47
C LEU A 515 -3.51 -1.97 -9.92
N SER A 516 -2.64 -1.79 -10.92
CA SER A 516 -1.85 -2.87 -11.50
C SER A 516 -0.33 -2.60 -11.49
N TRP A 517 0.41 -3.47 -12.17
CA TRP A 517 1.86 -3.47 -12.30
C TRP A 517 2.51 -2.14 -12.71
N PRO A 518 1.88 -1.20 -13.46
CA PRO A 518 2.51 0.09 -13.73
C PRO A 518 3.00 0.79 -12.47
N MET A 519 2.30 0.62 -11.34
CA MET A 519 2.63 1.27 -10.07
C MET A 519 4.04 0.96 -9.55
N ARG A 520 4.72 -0.10 -10.03
CA ARG A 520 6.12 -0.42 -9.68
C ARG A 520 7.17 0.20 -10.61
N HIS A 521 6.80 1.21 -11.39
CA HIS A 521 7.70 1.89 -12.33
C HIS A 521 7.95 3.34 -11.92
N ALA A 522 9.21 3.70 -11.68
CA ALA A 522 9.60 5.02 -11.20
C ALA A 522 9.27 6.17 -12.19
N THR A 523 9.17 5.87 -13.49
CA THR A 523 8.82 6.83 -14.55
C THR A 523 7.41 7.42 -14.39
N LEU A 524 6.52 6.75 -13.66
CA LEU A 524 5.19 7.27 -13.31
C LEU A 524 5.25 8.45 -12.35
N TYR A 525 6.36 8.66 -11.65
CA TYR A 525 6.43 9.57 -10.52
C TYR A 525 7.37 10.76 -10.78
N SER A 526 6.99 11.93 -10.24
CA SER A 526 7.84 13.13 -10.22
C SER A 526 8.64 13.25 -8.92
N ALA A 527 8.12 12.66 -7.85
CA ALA A 527 8.73 12.48 -6.52
C ALA A 527 8.08 11.26 -5.85
N PRO A 528 8.61 10.72 -4.74
CA PRO A 528 7.97 9.61 -4.04
C PRO A 528 6.47 9.87 -3.82
N PHE A 529 5.66 8.90 -4.23
CA PHE A 529 4.18 8.91 -4.21
C PHE A 529 3.49 9.98 -5.07
N ARG A 530 4.23 10.88 -5.75
CA ARG A 530 3.66 11.94 -6.60
C ARG A 530 3.59 11.48 -8.04
N VAL A 531 2.40 11.14 -8.51
CA VAL A 531 2.15 10.82 -9.92
C VAL A 531 2.58 12.02 -10.77
N ARG A 532 3.38 11.74 -11.81
CA ARG A 532 3.82 12.73 -12.79
C ARG A 532 2.63 13.05 -13.69
N HIS A 533 2.14 14.28 -13.65
CA HIS A 533 1.03 14.70 -14.52
C HIS A 533 1.56 14.93 -15.94
N ARG A 534 0.80 14.48 -16.94
CA ARG A 534 1.10 14.74 -18.35
C ARG A 534 0.77 16.19 -18.70
N ASP A 535 1.70 16.83 -19.40
CA ASP A 535 1.50 18.17 -19.94
C ASP A 535 0.44 18.11 -21.05
N PRO A 536 -0.67 18.86 -20.96
CA PRO A 536 -1.68 18.90 -22.02
C PRO A 536 -1.14 19.33 -23.39
N ALA A 537 -0.02 20.08 -23.43
CA ALA A 537 0.66 20.42 -24.67
C ALA A 537 1.46 19.24 -25.29
N ARG A 538 1.57 18.12 -24.57
CA ARG A 538 2.29 16.89 -24.97
C ARG A 538 1.40 15.66 -24.72
N PRO A 539 0.33 15.49 -25.51
CA PRO A 539 -0.59 14.37 -25.37
C PRO A 539 0.12 13.03 -25.49
N GLU A 540 -0.49 11.98 -24.95
CA GLU A 540 0.05 10.62 -25.05
C GLU A 540 0.05 10.15 -26.52
N PRO A 541 1.17 9.59 -27.03
CA PRO A 541 1.19 9.03 -28.37
C PRO A 541 0.36 7.74 -28.44
N GLY A 542 -0.10 7.38 -29.64
CA GLY A 542 -0.70 6.06 -29.87
C GLY A 542 0.36 4.96 -29.94
N TYR A 543 0.08 3.79 -29.34
CA TYR A 543 1.01 2.65 -29.28
C TYR A 543 0.68 1.53 -30.29
N GLY A 544 -0.13 1.82 -31.32
CA GLY A 544 -0.53 0.86 -32.34
C GLY A 544 -1.64 -0.10 -31.91
N SER A 545 -1.91 -1.14 -32.70
CA SER A 545 -3.00 -2.09 -32.43
C SER A 545 -2.67 -3.15 -31.37
N THR A 546 -1.38 -3.32 -31.05
CA THR A 546 -0.86 -4.28 -30.07
C THR A 546 0.20 -3.60 -29.22
N LEU A 547 0.05 -3.68 -27.90
CA LEU A 547 1.04 -3.18 -26.95
C LEU A 547 2.01 -4.32 -26.59
N THR A 548 3.30 -4.13 -26.86
CA THR A 548 4.34 -5.09 -26.52
C THR A 548 5.03 -4.69 -25.20
N PRO A 549 5.71 -5.64 -24.51
CA PRO A 549 6.59 -5.31 -23.38
C PRO A 549 7.58 -4.19 -23.71
N GLN A 550 8.18 -4.22 -24.90
CA GLN A 550 9.18 -3.25 -25.34
C GLN A 550 8.57 -1.84 -25.47
N THR A 551 7.38 -1.73 -26.07
CA THR A 551 6.67 -0.45 -26.20
C THR A 551 6.16 0.04 -24.84
N ALA A 552 5.67 -0.87 -23.99
CA ALA A 552 5.18 -0.51 -22.66
C ALA A 552 6.27 0.08 -21.76
N LEU A 553 7.47 -0.50 -21.82
CA LEU A 553 8.64 -0.12 -21.01
C LEU A 553 9.53 0.97 -21.65
N ALA A 554 9.19 1.43 -22.85
CA ALA A 554 9.94 2.49 -23.52
C ALA A 554 9.88 3.81 -22.74
N VAL A 555 10.88 4.68 -22.92
CA VAL A 555 10.97 5.99 -22.24
C VAL A 555 9.78 6.91 -22.58
N ASP A 556 9.27 6.80 -23.80
CA ASP A 556 8.06 7.46 -24.30
C ASP A 556 6.81 6.56 -24.23
N GLY A 557 6.93 5.40 -23.60
CA GLY A 557 5.87 4.45 -23.36
C GLY A 557 4.80 4.94 -22.38
N PRO A 558 3.72 4.15 -22.20
CA PRO A 558 2.55 4.51 -21.40
C PRO A 558 2.80 4.62 -19.88
N LEU A 559 4.03 4.30 -19.43
CA LEU A 559 4.45 4.35 -18.03
C LEU A 559 5.07 5.69 -17.64
N TYR A 560 5.28 6.62 -18.58
CA TYR A 560 5.77 7.96 -18.28
C TYR A 560 4.63 8.97 -18.32
N ALA A 561 4.45 9.76 -17.25
CA ALA A 561 3.50 10.86 -17.12
C ALA A 561 2.02 10.53 -17.48
N GLN A 562 1.14 10.67 -16.51
CA GLN A 562 -0.24 10.22 -16.61
C GLN A 562 -1.21 11.36 -16.89
N GLU A 563 -2.20 11.05 -17.72
CA GLU A 563 -3.39 11.84 -17.97
C GLU A 563 -4.59 11.23 -17.21
N PRO A 564 -5.74 11.93 -17.07
CA PRO A 564 -6.93 11.35 -16.44
C PRO A 564 -7.28 9.98 -17.02
N GLY A 565 -7.54 8.99 -16.15
CA GLY A 565 -7.79 7.59 -16.52
C GLY A 565 -6.53 6.76 -16.81
N GLY A 566 -5.33 7.31 -16.63
CA GLY A 566 -4.06 6.66 -16.93
C GLY A 566 -3.70 5.49 -16.00
N LEU A 567 -4.12 5.54 -14.73
CA LEU A 567 -3.77 4.52 -13.74
C LEU A 567 -4.72 3.32 -13.75
N THR A 568 -6.01 3.51 -14.01
CA THR A 568 -7.03 2.44 -13.93
C THR A 568 -7.31 1.75 -15.26
N ARG A 569 -6.84 2.30 -16.39
CA ARG A 569 -7.05 1.72 -17.75
C ARG A 569 -6.57 0.28 -17.93
N TRP A 570 -5.61 -0.15 -17.10
CA TRP A 570 -5.00 -1.49 -17.11
C TRP A 570 -5.90 -2.58 -16.50
N MET A 571 -6.90 -2.18 -15.72
CA MET A 571 -7.74 -3.10 -14.96
C MET A 571 -8.78 -3.79 -15.86
N ALA A 572 -9.45 -4.80 -15.30
CA ALA A 572 -10.59 -5.45 -15.91
C ALA A 572 -11.72 -4.47 -16.25
N VAL A 573 -12.40 -4.73 -17.37
CA VAL A 573 -13.64 -4.06 -17.75
C VAL A 573 -14.75 -5.09 -18.03
N PRO A 574 -15.84 -5.08 -17.25
CA PRO A 574 -16.02 -4.32 -16.00
C PRO A 574 -15.24 -4.93 -14.82
N TRP A 575 -15.00 -4.18 -13.73
CA TRP A 575 -14.23 -4.68 -12.57
C TRP A 575 -14.89 -5.86 -11.82
N GLN A 576 -16.21 -6.00 -11.90
CA GLN A 576 -16.97 -7.05 -11.20
C GLN A 576 -16.63 -8.46 -11.72
N THR A 577 -16.32 -8.60 -13.01
CA THR A 577 -15.99 -9.91 -13.60
C THR A 577 -14.67 -10.44 -13.06
N ASP A 578 -13.73 -9.55 -12.75
CA ASP A 578 -12.48 -9.93 -12.10
C ASP A 578 -12.73 -10.33 -10.65
N THR A 579 -13.51 -9.54 -9.91
CA THR A 579 -13.91 -9.82 -8.51
C THR A 579 -14.55 -11.20 -8.37
N ALA A 580 -15.48 -11.56 -9.26
CA ALA A 580 -16.12 -12.87 -9.28
C ALA A 580 -15.16 -14.04 -9.55
N ARG A 581 -13.93 -13.76 -10.01
CA ARG A 581 -12.87 -14.74 -10.30
C ARG A 581 -11.67 -14.60 -9.34
N CYS A 582 -11.75 -13.75 -8.30
CA CYS A 582 -10.69 -13.61 -7.28
C CYS A 582 -10.78 -14.72 -6.22
N ARG A 583 -10.64 -15.97 -6.65
CA ARG A 583 -10.86 -17.16 -5.81
C ARG A 583 -9.54 -17.77 -5.31
N SER A 584 -9.66 -18.87 -4.57
CA SER A 584 -8.56 -19.74 -4.17
C SER A 584 -8.64 -21.11 -4.85
N GLY A 585 -7.55 -21.88 -4.77
CA GLY A 585 -7.55 -23.29 -5.13
C GLY A 585 -7.83 -23.55 -6.60
N TYR A 586 -7.32 -22.76 -7.54
CA TYR A 586 -7.45 -23.13 -8.95
C TYR A 586 -6.63 -24.40 -9.27
N TYR A 587 -7.26 -25.43 -9.84
CA TYR A 587 -6.58 -26.70 -10.17
C TYR A 587 -7.12 -27.38 -11.43
N LEU A 588 -6.30 -28.27 -12.01
CA LEU A 588 -6.60 -29.08 -13.20
C LEU A 588 -6.92 -30.53 -12.80
N GLY A 589 -8.18 -30.95 -12.93
CA GLY A 589 -8.58 -32.36 -12.81
C GLY A 589 -8.82 -32.86 -11.38
N PHE A 590 -8.55 -34.16 -11.13
CA PHE A 590 -8.73 -34.84 -9.83
C PHE A 590 -7.42 -35.54 -9.41
N GLY A 591 -7.05 -35.44 -8.14
CA GLY A 591 -5.83 -36.08 -7.61
C GLY A 591 -5.77 -35.99 -6.07
N PRO A 592 -5.01 -36.86 -5.38
CA PRO A 592 -5.15 -37.07 -3.94
C PRO A 592 -4.60 -35.94 -3.05
N ARG A 593 -4.06 -34.86 -3.64
CA ARG A 593 -3.42 -33.75 -2.91
C ARG A 593 -3.80 -32.40 -3.52
N TYR A 594 -5.09 -32.10 -3.53
CA TYR A 594 -5.60 -30.77 -3.89
C TYR A 594 -6.20 -30.09 -2.65
N ASP A 595 -5.84 -28.82 -2.44
CA ASP A 595 -6.39 -27.95 -1.39
C ASP A 595 -7.33 -26.91 -2.03
N PRO A 596 -8.63 -26.87 -1.68
CA PRO A 596 -9.56 -25.87 -2.21
C PRO A 596 -9.32 -24.46 -1.67
N TYR A 597 -8.56 -24.33 -0.59
CA TYR A 597 -8.39 -23.07 0.13
C TYR A 597 -7.13 -22.32 -0.28
N LEU A 598 -6.08 -23.02 -0.71
CA LEU A 598 -4.78 -22.44 -1.04
C LEU A 598 -4.20 -23.02 -2.33
N PRO A 599 -3.40 -22.23 -3.08
CA PRO A 599 -3.13 -20.80 -2.86
C PRO A 599 -4.33 -19.92 -3.19
N THR A 600 -4.25 -18.62 -2.89
CA THR A 600 -5.33 -17.64 -3.11
C THR A 600 -4.87 -16.39 -3.85
N PHE A 601 -5.78 -15.69 -4.53
CA PHE A 601 -5.50 -14.37 -5.12
C PHE A 601 -5.46 -13.27 -4.05
N TRP A 602 -6.62 -12.69 -3.68
CA TRP A 602 -6.66 -11.42 -2.95
C TRP A 602 -7.67 -11.43 -1.79
N PRO A 603 -7.50 -12.33 -0.80
CA PRO A 603 -8.51 -12.54 0.25
C PRO A 603 -8.74 -11.29 1.13
N ALA A 604 -7.76 -10.39 1.27
CA ALA A 604 -7.92 -9.12 2.00
C ALA A 604 -8.85 -8.09 1.31
N ARG A 605 -9.20 -8.30 0.03
CA ARG A 605 -10.13 -7.42 -0.71
C ARG A 605 -11.39 -8.14 -1.13
N VAL A 606 -11.23 -9.39 -1.58
CA VAL A 606 -12.30 -10.28 -2.01
C VAL A 606 -12.20 -11.54 -1.14
N PRO A 607 -12.90 -11.59 0.01
CA PRO A 607 -12.86 -12.74 0.90
C PRO A 607 -13.19 -14.03 0.17
N ASN A 608 -12.51 -15.13 0.53
CA ASN A 608 -12.85 -16.45 0.00
C ASN A 608 -13.76 -17.20 0.97
N HIS A 609 -13.39 -17.18 2.26
CA HIS A 609 -14.07 -17.93 3.32
C HIS A 609 -14.21 -17.06 4.56
N VAL A 610 -15.40 -17.01 5.14
CA VAL A 610 -15.77 -16.04 6.19
C VAL A 610 -16.44 -16.72 7.38
N LEU A 611 -16.26 -16.13 8.57
CA LEU A 611 -17.08 -16.45 9.74
C LEU A 611 -18.45 -15.77 9.57
N THR A 612 -19.53 -16.54 9.54
CA THR A 612 -20.88 -15.99 9.36
C THR A 612 -21.38 -15.35 10.65
N GLU A 613 -22.32 -14.41 10.54
CA GLU A 613 -22.98 -13.80 11.69
C GLU A 613 -23.71 -14.85 12.56
N GLU A 614 -24.29 -15.89 11.94
CA GLU A 614 -24.92 -17.02 12.65
C GLU A 614 -23.89 -17.81 13.48
N ASN A 615 -22.78 -18.21 12.86
CA ASN A 615 -21.72 -18.93 13.55
C ASN A 615 -21.07 -18.10 14.65
N TYR A 616 -20.88 -16.79 14.41
CA TYR A 616 -20.41 -15.87 15.44
C TYR A 616 -21.35 -15.85 16.65
N ARG A 617 -22.67 -15.73 16.44
CA ARG A 617 -23.68 -15.74 17.52
C ARG A 617 -23.63 -17.03 18.33
N THR A 618 -23.52 -18.18 17.67
CA THR A 618 -23.37 -19.48 18.35
C THR A 618 -22.05 -19.55 19.12
N ALA A 619 -20.94 -19.12 18.53
CA ALA A 619 -19.62 -19.16 19.18
C ALA A 619 -19.60 -18.36 20.49
N VAL A 620 -20.18 -17.15 20.49
CA VAL A 620 -20.18 -16.27 21.67
C VAL A 620 -21.31 -16.55 22.66
N ASP A 621 -22.23 -17.46 22.36
CA ASP A 621 -23.34 -17.78 23.27
C ASP A 621 -22.84 -18.61 24.46
N PRO A 622 -22.84 -18.06 25.69
CA PRO A 622 -22.41 -18.81 26.87
C PRO A 622 -23.37 -19.95 27.24
N ALA A 623 -24.58 -20.01 26.68
CA ALA A 623 -25.54 -21.08 26.90
C ALA A 623 -25.34 -22.29 25.96
N ALA A 624 -24.61 -22.12 24.85
CA ALA A 624 -24.31 -23.19 23.92
C ALA A 624 -23.22 -24.13 24.47
N ASP A 625 -23.21 -25.37 23.97
CA ASP A 625 -22.20 -26.36 24.35
C ASP A 625 -20.80 -25.89 23.91
N PRO A 626 -19.74 -26.07 24.73
CA PRO A 626 -18.39 -25.63 24.36
C PRO A 626 -17.87 -26.19 23.02
N GLU A 627 -18.24 -27.42 22.65
CA GLU A 627 -17.84 -28.01 21.38
C GLU A 627 -18.63 -27.43 20.20
N GLU A 628 -19.91 -27.14 20.41
CA GLU A 628 -20.74 -26.43 19.43
C GLU A 628 -20.19 -25.01 19.19
N ARG A 629 -19.85 -24.29 20.26
CA ARG A 629 -19.21 -22.97 20.19
C ARG A 629 -17.88 -23.00 19.45
N ARG A 630 -17.03 -24.00 19.73
CA ARG A 630 -15.74 -24.22 19.05
C ARG A 630 -15.96 -24.48 17.56
N THR A 631 -16.86 -25.39 17.23
CA THR A 631 -17.20 -25.74 15.84
C THR A 631 -17.70 -24.51 15.08
N ALA A 632 -18.62 -23.73 15.67
CA ALA A 632 -19.12 -22.51 15.07
C ALA A 632 -18.00 -21.47 14.85
N PHE A 633 -17.08 -21.32 15.80
CA PHE A 633 -15.92 -20.43 15.65
C PHE A 633 -14.93 -20.90 14.58
N GLU A 634 -14.76 -22.20 14.37
CA GLU A 634 -13.82 -22.76 13.39
C GLU A 634 -14.42 -22.83 11.97
N ASP A 635 -15.74 -22.94 11.87
CA ASP A 635 -16.44 -23.07 10.60
C ASP A 635 -16.37 -21.79 9.76
N ARG A 636 -16.11 -21.96 8.46
CA ARG A 636 -16.03 -20.87 7.48
C ARG A 636 -16.91 -21.20 6.28
N ALA A 637 -17.78 -20.26 5.91
CA ALA A 637 -18.60 -20.34 4.70
C ALA A 637 -17.89 -19.67 3.52
N VAL A 638 -18.14 -20.13 2.30
CA VAL A 638 -17.71 -19.46 1.07
C VAL A 638 -18.41 -18.09 0.99
N TRP A 639 -17.64 -17.04 0.79
CA TRP A 639 -18.17 -15.66 0.79
C TRP A 639 -19.17 -15.42 -0.34
N ASP A 640 -18.88 -15.91 -1.54
CA ASP A 640 -19.73 -15.73 -2.72
C ASP A 640 -20.73 -16.87 -2.97
N ARG A 641 -21.04 -17.66 -1.93
CA ARG A 641 -22.07 -18.72 -1.95
C ARG A 641 -23.46 -18.20 -2.37
N TRP A 642 -23.71 -16.91 -2.23
CA TRP A 642 -24.96 -16.28 -2.63
C TRP A 642 -25.11 -16.11 -4.14
N LEU A 643 -24.01 -16.23 -4.89
CA LEU A 643 -24.03 -16.12 -6.34
C LEU A 643 -24.23 -17.50 -7.01
N PRO A 644 -24.74 -17.55 -8.25
CA PRO A 644 -24.93 -18.79 -8.99
C PRO A 644 -23.64 -19.62 -9.15
N SER A 645 -23.81 -20.93 -9.31
CA SER A 645 -22.71 -21.89 -9.56
C SER A 645 -22.35 -22.04 -11.04
N ASP A 646 -23.05 -21.36 -11.95
CA ASP A 646 -22.58 -21.20 -13.33
C ASP A 646 -21.61 -20.03 -13.44
N ARG A 647 -20.50 -20.23 -14.14
CA ARG A 647 -19.40 -19.26 -14.27
C ARG A 647 -19.85 -17.93 -14.88
N ILE A 648 -20.61 -17.98 -15.97
CA ILE A 648 -21.05 -16.79 -16.70
C ILE A 648 -22.14 -16.09 -15.90
N ALA A 649 -23.11 -16.83 -15.38
CA ALA A 649 -24.16 -16.32 -14.52
C ALA A 649 -23.58 -15.66 -13.25
N GLN A 650 -22.54 -16.24 -12.64
CA GLN A 650 -21.88 -15.67 -11.48
C GLN A 650 -21.24 -14.31 -11.77
N MET A 651 -20.52 -14.17 -12.89
CA MET A 651 -19.92 -12.89 -13.28
C MET A 651 -20.98 -11.81 -13.50
N ASN A 652 -22.06 -12.15 -14.20
CA ASN A 652 -23.15 -11.21 -14.47
C ASN A 652 -24.01 -10.92 -13.22
N ALA A 653 -24.10 -11.86 -12.28
CA ALA A 653 -24.68 -11.64 -10.97
C ALA A 653 -23.81 -10.68 -10.14
N MET A 654 -22.48 -10.81 -10.18
CA MET A 654 -21.58 -9.86 -9.51
C MET A 654 -21.75 -8.43 -10.07
N VAL A 655 -21.92 -8.26 -11.39
CA VAL A 655 -22.23 -6.95 -12.01
C VAL A 655 -23.48 -6.31 -11.38
N LYS A 656 -24.50 -7.11 -11.10
CA LYS A 656 -25.81 -6.64 -10.63
C LYS A 656 -25.90 -6.51 -9.11
N ASP A 657 -25.31 -7.46 -8.38
CA ASP A 657 -25.64 -7.75 -6.99
C ASP A 657 -24.43 -7.58 -6.05
N PHE A 658 -23.32 -6.96 -6.49
CA PHE A 658 -22.12 -6.79 -5.65
C PHE A 658 -22.40 -6.15 -4.28
N GLY A 659 -23.28 -5.15 -4.23
CA GLY A 659 -23.65 -4.45 -2.99
C GLY A 659 -24.43 -5.31 -2.00
N LYS A 660 -25.01 -6.44 -2.46
CA LYS A 660 -25.73 -7.39 -1.59
C LYS A 660 -24.79 -8.33 -0.83
N LEU A 661 -23.56 -8.54 -1.29
CA LEU A 661 -22.61 -9.41 -0.60
C LEU A 661 -22.23 -8.86 0.78
N GLY A 662 -21.81 -9.75 1.68
CA GLY A 662 -21.44 -9.39 3.05
C GLY A 662 -20.09 -8.66 3.11
N ILE A 663 -19.93 -7.80 4.12
CA ILE A 663 -18.67 -7.13 4.44
C ILE A 663 -18.09 -7.77 5.71
N VAL A 664 -16.83 -8.18 5.66
CA VAL A 664 -16.11 -8.72 6.81
C VAL A 664 -15.73 -7.56 7.74
N ALA A 665 -16.39 -7.49 8.89
CA ALA A 665 -16.28 -6.36 9.82
C ALA A 665 -16.15 -6.84 11.26
N ARG A 666 -15.53 -6.02 12.11
CA ARG A 666 -15.30 -6.32 13.52
C ARG A 666 -16.55 -6.66 14.33
N ARG A 667 -16.40 -7.64 15.22
CA ARG A 667 -17.28 -7.98 16.35
C ARG A 667 -16.43 -8.26 17.59
N GLU A 668 -16.98 -7.97 18.76
CA GLU A 668 -16.32 -8.21 20.05
C GLU A 668 -16.84 -9.50 20.69
N SER A 669 -15.94 -10.29 21.29
CA SER A 669 -16.32 -11.42 22.12
C SER A 669 -16.71 -10.94 23.53
N PRO A 670 -17.94 -11.19 24.01
CA PRO A 670 -18.35 -10.80 25.37
C PRO A 670 -17.54 -11.49 26.47
N ALA A 671 -16.94 -12.66 26.16
CA ALA A 671 -16.14 -13.43 27.12
C ALA A 671 -14.80 -12.75 27.42
N ALA A 672 -14.18 -12.07 26.45
CA ALA A 672 -12.94 -11.36 26.68
C ALA A 672 -13.22 -10.05 27.43
N GLY A 673 -12.82 -9.98 28.70
CA GLY A 673 -12.79 -8.71 29.44
C GLY A 673 -12.03 -7.62 28.68
N SER A 674 -12.22 -6.35 29.05
CA SER A 674 -11.75 -5.16 28.32
C SER A 674 -10.22 -4.93 28.33
N GLY A 675 -9.41 -5.96 28.13
CA GLY A 675 -7.95 -5.93 28.08
C GLY A 675 -7.39 -7.20 27.44
N SER A 676 -6.29 -7.05 26.70
CA SER A 676 -5.61 -8.05 25.86
C SER A 676 -5.69 -9.50 26.34
N GLY A 677 -6.40 -10.34 25.58
CA GLY A 677 -6.31 -11.78 25.71
C GLY A 677 -7.65 -12.44 25.98
N THR A 678 -7.75 -13.67 25.51
CA THR A 678 -8.85 -14.60 25.74
C THR A 678 -9.22 -14.67 27.23
N ASP A 679 -10.47 -15.02 27.55
CA ASP A 679 -10.82 -15.33 28.94
C ASP A 679 -10.20 -16.67 29.34
N PRO A 680 -9.27 -16.73 30.32
CA PRO A 680 -8.68 -18.00 30.78
C PRO A 680 -9.72 -18.96 31.36
N GLY A 681 -10.92 -18.46 31.72
CA GLY A 681 -12.06 -19.25 32.16
C GLY A 681 -12.99 -19.73 31.05
N ASP A 682 -12.85 -19.22 29.82
CA ASP A 682 -13.67 -19.66 28.68
C ASP A 682 -13.14 -20.98 28.11
N ALA A 683 -13.98 -22.02 28.16
CA ALA A 683 -13.64 -23.36 27.67
C ALA A 683 -13.28 -23.41 26.16
N VAL A 684 -13.66 -22.39 25.40
CA VAL A 684 -13.44 -22.28 23.94
C VAL A 684 -12.23 -21.40 23.61
N ASN A 685 -11.77 -20.56 24.55
CA ASN A 685 -10.63 -19.66 24.38
C ASN A 685 -10.80 -18.73 23.16
N LEU A 686 -11.96 -18.08 23.01
CA LEU A 686 -12.24 -17.20 21.86
C LEU A 686 -11.39 -15.92 21.87
N PRO A 687 -10.92 -15.43 20.71
CA PRO A 687 -10.21 -14.16 20.64
C PRO A 687 -11.14 -13.00 21.05
N ALA A 688 -10.56 -11.96 21.65
CA ALA A 688 -11.32 -10.79 22.10
C ALA A 688 -12.08 -10.10 20.96
N THR A 689 -11.49 -10.12 19.77
CA THR A 689 -12.07 -9.55 18.57
C THR A 689 -12.10 -10.60 17.46
N MET A 690 -13.22 -10.66 16.75
CA MET A 690 -13.41 -11.45 15.53
C MET A 690 -13.78 -10.55 14.36
N LEU A 691 -13.47 -10.96 13.13
CA LEU A 691 -14.04 -10.34 11.94
C LEU A 691 -15.08 -11.28 11.34
N VAL A 692 -16.28 -10.73 11.15
CA VAL A 692 -17.50 -11.49 10.84
C VAL A 692 -18.15 -10.91 9.60
N GLU A 693 -18.65 -11.78 8.72
CA GLU A 693 -19.46 -11.38 7.58
C GLU A 693 -20.72 -10.67 8.07
N SER A 694 -20.91 -9.40 7.67
CA SER A 694 -22.14 -8.67 7.92
C SER A 694 -23.34 -9.34 7.25
N GLU A 695 -24.55 -8.97 7.68
CA GLU A 695 -25.76 -9.39 6.98
C GLU A 695 -25.70 -9.06 5.48
N VAL A 696 -26.20 -10.00 4.67
CA VAL A 696 -26.24 -9.90 3.21
C VAL A 696 -27.60 -9.37 2.74
N GLY A 697 -27.63 -8.76 1.56
CA GLY A 697 -28.86 -8.25 0.92
C GLY A 697 -29.60 -9.30 0.09
N PHE A 698 -29.36 -10.59 0.34
CA PHE A 698 -30.02 -11.70 -0.33
C PHE A 698 -31.09 -12.29 0.59
N HIS A 699 -32.32 -12.45 0.08
CA HIS A 699 -33.46 -12.98 0.84
C HIS A 699 -34.15 -14.13 0.08
N PRO A 700 -33.44 -15.23 -0.24
CA PRO A 700 -34.08 -16.41 -0.81
C PRO A 700 -34.96 -17.13 0.24
N GLU A 701 -35.91 -17.95 -0.22
CA GLU A 701 -36.72 -18.80 0.67
C GLU A 701 -35.85 -19.76 1.51
N GLN A 702 -34.75 -20.24 0.94
CA GLN A 702 -33.74 -21.06 1.61
C GLN A 702 -32.34 -20.48 1.35
N ALA A 703 -31.55 -20.32 2.40
CA ALA A 703 -30.16 -19.90 2.28
C ALA A 703 -29.34 -20.93 1.48
N PRO A 704 -28.38 -20.49 0.65
CA PRO A 704 -27.47 -21.41 -0.02
C PRO A 704 -26.62 -22.16 1.01
N PRO A 705 -26.20 -23.41 0.72
CA PRO A 705 -25.30 -24.12 1.60
C PRO A 705 -23.98 -23.35 1.82
N PRO A 706 -23.36 -23.46 3.00
CA PRO A 706 -22.15 -22.72 3.33
C PRO A 706 -20.97 -22.94 2.38
N LEU A 707 -20.88 -24.12 1.77
CA LEU A 707 -19.77 -24.51 0.89
C LEU A 707 -20.07 -24.39 -0.61
N ARG A 708 -21.22 -23.82 -0.99
CA ARG A 708 -21.53 -23.59 -2.42
C ARG A 708 -20.39 -22.81 -3.09
N ASN A 709 -20.00 -23.25 -4.28
CA ASN A 709 -18.88 -22.73 -5.09
C ASN A 709 -17.47 -22.96 -4.51
N LEU A 710 -17.28 -23.80 -3.49
CA LEU A 710 -15.96 -24.03 -2.87
C LEU A 710 -14.89 -24.49 -3.87
N LEU A 711 -15.18 -25.53 -4.65
CA LEU A 711 -14.20 -26.21 -5.50
C LEU A 711 -14.10 -25.55 -6.88
N CYS A 712 -12.89 -25.13 -7.29
CA CYS A 712 -12.64 -24.53 -8.60
C CYS A 712 -11.95 -25.52 -9.55
N LEU A 713 -12.70 -26.17 -10.44
CA LEU A 713 -12.16 -27.14 -11.40
C LEU A 713 -11.93 -26.51 -12.77
N HIS A 714 -10.67 -26.21 -13.08
CA HIS A 714 -10.28 -25.79 -14.41
C HIS A 714 -10.33 -26.97 -15.37
N LEU A 715 -11.02 -26.78 -16.50
CA LEU A 715 -11.08 -27.73 -17.60
C LEU A 715 -10.47 -27.11 -18.87
N PRO A 716 -9.80 -27.90 -19.72
CA PRO A 716 -9.36 -27.45 -21.03
C PRO A 716 -10.53 -26.88 -21.84
N GLU A 717 -10.23 -25.88 -22.68
CA GLU A 717 -11.23 -25.31 -23.56
C GLU A 717 -11.64 -26.32 -24.65
N ALA A 718 -12.94 -26.45 -24.90
CA ALA A 718 -13.48 -27.29 -25.96
C ALA A 718 -14.25 -26.44 -26.96
N ALA A 719 -13.89 -26.58 -28.25
CA ALA A 719 -14.51 -25.82 -29.35
C ALA A 719 -15.98 -26.20 -29.58
N ASP A 720 -16.33 -27.48 -29.37
CA ASP A 720 -17.72 -27.96 -29.44
C ASP A 720 -18.43 -27.71 -28.09
N PRO A 721 -19.50 -26.88 -28.06
CA PRO A 721 -20.29 -26.64 -26.85
C PRO A 721 -20.81 -27.91 -26.18
N ALA A 722 -21.22 -28.92 -26.95
CA ALA A 722 -21.75 -30.17 -26.40
C ALA A 722 -20.67 -31.00 -25.71
N VAL A 723 -19.43 -30.96 -26.23
CA VAL A 723 -18.27 -31.58 -25.57
C VAL A 723 -17.93 -30.83 -24.29
N ARG A 724 -17.95 -29.49 -24.33
CA ARG A 724 -17.73 -28.64 -23.16
C ARG A 724 -18.72 -28.94 -22.03
N GLU A 725 -20.01 -28.98 -22.33
CA GLU A 725 -21.06 -29.27 -21.34
C GLU A 725 -20.91 -30.67 -20.74
N LYS A 726 -20.62 -31.68 -21.57
CA LYS A 726 -20.34 -33.05 -21.10
C LYS A 726 -19.11 -33.11 -20.21
N ALA A 727 -18.04 -32.40 -20.56
CA ALA A 727 -16.82 -32.35 -19.76
C ALA A 727 -17.04 -31.69 -18.40
N VAL A 728 -17.80 -30.58 -18.36
CA VAL A 728 -18.21 -29.91 -17.13
C VAL A 728 -19.03 -30.85 -16.25
N ALA A 729 -20.07 -31.48 -16.80
CA ALA A 729 -20.92 -32.42 -16.05
C ALA A 729 -20.12 -33.62 -15.51
N ALA A 730 -19.23 -34.19 -16.33
CA ALA A 730 -18.36 -35.30 -15.92
C ALA A 730 -17.39 -34.88 -14.80
N ALA A 731 -16.87 -33.65 -14.85
CA ALA A 731 -15.99 -33.13 -13.81
C ALA A 731 -16.76 -32.92 -12.49
N ILE A 732 -17.95 -32.33 -12.54
CA ILE A 732 -18.79 -32.17 -11.35
C ILE A 732 -19.08 -33.54 -10.70
N ALA A 733 -19.51 -34.52 -11.50
CA ALA A 733 -19.79 -35.87 -11.00
C ALA A 733 -18.56 -36.60 -10.41
N ALA A 734 -17.35 -36.26 -10.85
CA ALA A 734 -16.11 -36.89 -10.39
C ALA A 734 -15.49 -36.20 -9.15
N ALA A 735 -16.01 -35.07 -8.71
CA ALA A 735 -15.44 -34.25 -7.64
C ALA A 735 -15.59 -34.81 -6.22
N ASP A 736 -16.38 -35.88 -6.04
CA ASP A 736 -16.74 -36.44 -4.72
C ASP A 736 -17.25 -35.36 -3.73
N ARG A 737 -18.07 -34.44 -4.25
CA ARG A 737 -18.67 -33.30 -3.56
C ARG A 737 -20.09 -33.07 -4.08
N PRO A 738 -20.99 -32.45 -3.30
CA PRO A 738 -22.28 -31.98 -3.82
C PRO A 738 -22.08 -31.04 -5.02
N ASP A 739 -22.90 -31.19 -6.07
CA ASP A 739 -22.75 -30.44 -7.33
C ASP A 739 -22.65 -28.92 -7.12
N GLU A 740 -23.41 -28.37 -6.18
CA GLU A 740 -23.42 -26.94 -5.87
C GLU A 740 -22.14 -26.44 -5.18
N GLU A 741 -21.33 -27.33 -4.59
CA GLU A 741 -20.00 -26.98 -4.09
C GLU A 741 -18.96 -26.86 -5.22
N VAL A 742 -19.29 -27.28 -6.44
CA VAL A 742 -18.33 -27.41 -7.54
C VAL A 742 -18.60 -26.36 -8.62
N LEU A 743 -17.60 -25.52 -8.86
CA LEU A 743 -17.54 -24.58 -9.97
C LEU A 743 -16.53 -25.09 -11.01
N ALA A 744 -17.04 -25.70 -12.08
CA ALA A 744 -16.22 -26.31 -13.13
C ALA A 744 -16.33 -25.57 -14.47
N GLY A 745 -15.22 -25.49 -15.20
CA GLY A 745 -15.21 -24.97 -16.58
C GLY A 745 -13.85 -24.42 -17.02
N TYR A 746 -13.83 -23.83 -18.21
CA TYR A 746 -12.68 -23.09 -18.69
C TYR A 746 -12.59 -21.75 -17.95
N PHE A 747 -11.43 -21.48 -17.36
CA PHE A 747 -11.14 -20.26 -16.61
C PHE A 747 -10.00 -19.52 -17.29
N GLU A 748 -10.34 -18.51 -18.10
CA GLU A 748 -9.36 -17.69 -18.81
C GLU A 748 -8.40 -17.00 -17.84
N LYS A 749 -8.81 -16.81 -16.58
CA LYS A 749 -7.95 -16.25 -15.53
C LYS A 749 -6.71 -17.12 -15.25
N VAL A 750 -6.74 -18.42 -15.50
CA VAL A 750 -5.63 -19.33 -15.18
C VAL A 750 -5.08 -20.11 -16.39
N ALA A 751 -5.58 -19.83 -17.60
CA ALA A 751 -5.09 -20.38 -18.86
C ALA A 751 -4.45 -19.26 -19.69
N ARG A 752 -3.12 -19.14 -19.63
CA ARG A 752 -2.38 -18.02 -20.24
C ARG A 752 -1.33 -18.41 -21.25
N PHE A 753 -0.76 -19.59 -21.09
CA PHE A 753 0.28 -20.06 -21.98
C PHE A 753 -0.37 -21.01 -22.98
N PRO A 754 -0.06 -20.88 -24.29
CA PRO A 754 -0.50 -21.88 -25.25
C PRO A 754 -0.04 -23.26 -24.78
N GLU A 755 -0.89 -24.28 -24.95
CA GLU A 755 -0.44 -25.65 -24.71
C GLU A 755 0.76 -25.90 -25.62
N THR A 756 1.92 -26.17 -25.02
CA THR A 756 3.11 -26.56 -25.80
C THR A 756 2.73 -27.86 -26.51
N PRO A 757 2.83 -27.93 -27.85
CA PRO A 757 2.41 -29.11 -28.60
C PRO A 757 3.18 -30.38 -28.23
#